data_AF-A0A3D3XCS9-F1
#
_entry.id   AF-A0A3D3XCS9-F1
#
_cell.length_a   1.000
_cell.length_b   1.000
_cell.length_c   1.000
_cell.angle_alpha   90.00
_cell.angle_beta   90.00
_cell.angle_gamma   90.00
#
_symmetry.space_group_name_H-M   'P 1'
#
loop_
_entity.id
_entity.type
_entity.pdbx_description
1 polymer ?
#
loop_
_entity_poly.entity_id
_entity_poly.type
_entity_poly.pdbx_seq_one_letter_code
_entity_poly.pdbx_strand_id
1 'polypeptide(L)'
;MDTRSVIQIHLSGIMHLCILLAVLSTRPCQGGDRWGYHAVRRSIQGQSAGLLEAELLRSKGNTRPQDMAHFGAGWHGDSHLLWNGLVGEESSLEFEVSENGEYTLEMQWTVAPDYGVFEVKLDQQVIEQALDLYAPKVGLAPLRFLGLFQLEAGIHHLHIRLTGGHPDAHKYGGNGYLYGLDYLNLKTSSPRIPQKKVRLKEEFDLVSFAEAKALMKEHCFKCHGDAKTKGKLNFEAMEGPEAFLESIEQVRLAAEAVSMAEMPPEDELQPGAEEREKLVSFFDALVETHVSTHSILEPLVIRRLNRYEYNNAVRDLLQLRGDIYPLPEKIIKGSQYFDPATGKMPNAIKLGNRTLGKFQLERQVLEGVDPFAIDLQAEHGFNNRGEELSVSPLLLESLLSLGRSIVHAPEFDAYTALTDTFFKEQKSSVGDILRPFLERAFRGPVEDAALQRYVAFHHAEESRTGSYRLAMKSVVAAILASPKFLYVFEGKSDQEGKLPLNDFELAQRLSFFLWSSIPDDSLMEAARRGELTQVEVLESQVRRMLDDPRSRALSENFARQWLRLDQLITAVPDFDRFQVYYSRIGCEQWKFGLQTMVEPLLLFESIQIEDRSIMLLVDSDYAYRSDELQAWYDQPDAPFGEKANRNRFDTFTQVFRKRKLATRREGGVITSAAVLTMTSTPLRTSPIKRGAWVAGVIFNDPPPPPPDIIPEIEADDALMEAKGLTIRQRLKQHASDQDCASCHARIDPMGFALEGFDPIGRWRERYSSGLPIDASGRLFGKETFTDIEGFKDAVLDHPGIFMRAFS
;
A
#
# COMPACT_ATOMS: atom_id res chain seq x y z
N MET A 1 2.14 18.96 -6.26
CA MET A 1 2.75 19.34 -4.96
C MET A 1 1.86 19.04 -3.74
N ASP A 2 0.66 18.46 -3.90
CA ASP A 2 -0.38 18.42 -2.85
C ASP A 2 -0.48 17.16 -1.95
N THR A 3 0.45 16.21 -2.04
CA THR A 3 0.54 15.04 -1.12
C THR A 3 1.79 15.06 -0.22
N ARG A 4 2.66 16.06 -0.40
CA ARG A 4 4.03 16.14 0.15
C ARG A 4 4.04 16.44 1.66
N SER A 5 3.12 17.26 2.15
CA SER A 5 3.11 17.74 3.53
C SER A 5 2.53 16.78 4.58
N VAL A 6 1.95 15.63 4.17
CA VAL A 6 1.34 14.67 5.13
C VAL A 6 2.34 13.60 5.58
N ILE A 7 3.30 13.23 4.73
CA ILE A 7 4.34 12.25 5.08
C ILE A 7 5.39 12.88 6.02
N GLN A 8 5.55 14.20 5.92
CA GLN A 8 6.34 15.04 6.81
C GLN A 8 6.02 14.84 8.30
N ILE A 9 4.78 14.44 8.64
CA ILE A 9 4.34 14.26 10.03
C ILE A 9 4.62 12.85 10.56
N HIS A 10 4.61 11.81 9.72
CA HIS A 10 4.74 10.43 10.21
C HIS A 10 6.15 9.84 10.25
N LEU A 11 7.03 10.23 9.31
CA LEU A 11 8.42 9.80 9.39
C LEU A 11 9.23 10.70 10.34
N SER A 12 8.92 12.00 10.42
CA SER A 12 9.57 12.94 11.34
C SER A 12 9.08 12.80 12.79
N GLY A 13 7.77 12.61 13.02
CA GLY A 13 7.21 12.47 14.37
C GLY A 13 7.70 11.23 15.13
N ILE A 14 7.96 10.14 14.39
CA ILE A 14 8.54 8.90 14.94
C ILE A 14 10.04 9.07 15.23
N MET A 15 10.75 9.91 14.45
CA MET A 15 12.16 10.25 14.67
C MET A 15 12.37 11.20 15.86
N HIS A 16 11.51 12.22 16.02
CA HIS A 16 11.71 13.28 17.01
C HIS A 16 11.37 12.89 18.45
N LEU A 17 10.39 11.99 18.68
CA LEU A 17 10.01 11.59 20.05
C LEU A 17 11.09 10.75 20.76
N CYS A 18 11.98 10.09 20.00
CA CYS A 18 13.08 9.30 20.55
C CYS A 18 14.24 10.16 21.09
N ILE A 19 14.40 11.40 20.59
CA ILE A 19 15.51 12.30 20.95
C ILE A 19 15.32 12.90 22.36
N LEU A 20 14.07 13.13 22.77
CA LEU A 20 13.75 13.78 24.06
C LEU A 20 13.89 12.87 25.30
N LEU A 21 13.92 11.54 25.16
CA LEU A 21 13.87 10.59 26.29
C LEU A 21 15.23 9.97 26.70
N ALA A 22 16.33 10.26 26.00
CA ALA A 22 17.60 9.51 26.12
C ALA A 22 18.66 10.10 27.08
N VAL A 23 18.32 11.10 27.89
CA VAL A 23 19.28 11.89 28.71
C VAL A 23 19.95 11.11 29.87
N LEU A 24 19.68 9.81 30.10
CA LEU A 24 20.20 9.12 31.30
C LEU A 24 20.79 7.71 31.05
N SER A 25 22.11 7.64 31.22
CA SER A 25 22.95 6.52 31.73
C SER A 25 23.88 5.77 30.76
N THR A 26 25.12 5.67 31.23
CA THR A 26 26.34 5.22 30.56
C THR A 26 26.67 3.74 30.84
N ARG A 27 27.08 2.97 29.82
CA ARG A 27 28.25 2.03 29.82
C ARG A 27 28.37 1.23 28.50
N PRO A 28 29.59 0.83 28.06
CA PRO A 28 29.85 0.31 26.72
C PRO A 28 30.02 -1.23 26.66
N CYS A 29 29.72 -1.85 25.51
CA CYS A 29 30.34 -3.11 25.07
C CYS A 29 30.23 -3.35 23.54
N GLN A 30 31.12 -4.21 23.04
CA GLN A 30 31.69 -4.30 21.69
C GLN A 30 30.94 -5.22 20.68
N GLY A 31 31.06 -4.87 19.38
CA GLY A 31 31.25 -5.74 18.20
C GLY A 31 30.14 -6.69 17.75
N GLY A 32 29.66 -6.55 16.50
CA GLY A 32 29.16 -7.73 15.75
C GLY A 32 28.09 -7.54 14.65
N ASP A 33 27.10 -6.67 14.82
CA ASP A 33 25.89 -6.72 13.96
C ASP A 33 25.65 -5.42 13.17
N ARG A 34 25.77 -5.49 11.83
CA ARG A 34 25.36 -4.44 10.88
C ARG A 34 23.91 -4.63 10.43
N TRP A 35 22.94 -4.46 11.32
CA TRP A 35 21.52 -4.27 10.92
C TRP A 35 20.84 -3.39 11.97
N GLY A 36 20.62 -2.13 11.61
CA GLY A 36 20.03 -1.14 12.49
C GLY A 36 19.46 0.03 11.72
N TYR A 37 18.52 -0.23 10.81
CA TYR A 37 17.57 0.79 10.40
C TYR A 37 16.28 0.60 11.22
N HIS A 38 15.78 1.72 11.73
CA HIS A 38 14.89 1.79 12.88
C HIS A 38 13.50 1.17 12.62
N ALA A 39 13.01 0.41 13.61
CA ALA A 39 11.60 0.04 13.74
C ALA A 39 11.13 0.56 15.10
N VAL A 40 10.07 1.36 15.12
CA VAL A 40 9.46 1.87 16.35
C VAL A 40 8.30 0.97 16.70
N ARG A 41 8.60 -0.26 17.16
CA ARG A 41 7.59 -1.27 17.52
C ARG A 41 6.38 -0.61 18.19
N ARG A 42 5.26 -0.56 17.46
CA ARG A 42 3.97 -0.08 17.98
C ARG A 42 3.66 -0.79 19.29
N SER A 43 3.24 -0.03 20.29
CA SER A 43 2.66 -0.62 21.49
C SER A 43 1.33 -1.24 21.09
N ILE A 44 1.26 -2.57 21.09
CA ILE A 44 0.03 -3.33 20.85
C ILE A 44 -0.99 -2.90 21.92
N GLN A 45 -1.96 -2.07 21.54
CA GLN A 45 -3.10 -1.72 22.37
C GLN A 45 -4.37 -2.20 21.68
N GLY A 46 -4.79 -3.41 22.04
CA GLY A 46 -6.05 -3.97 21.59
C GLY A 46 -5.96 -5.48 21.46
N GLN A 47 -6.95 -6.19 21.98
CA GLN A 47 -7.17 -7.59 21.64
C GLN A 47 -7.44 -7.68 20.13
N SER A 48 -6.47 -8.11 19.34
CA SER A 48 -6.66 -8.50 17.94
C SER A 48 -6.53 -10.02 17.82
N ALA A 49 -7.43 -10.58 17.00
CA ALA A 49 -7.65 -12.00 16.84
C ALA A 49 -6.49 -12.61 16.05
N GLY A 50 -5.71 -13.54 16.62
CA GLY A 50 -4.78 -14.36 15.84
C GLY A 50 -5.54 -15.39 15.00
N LEU A 51 -6.44 -14.91 14.14
CA LEU A 51 -7.36 -15.68 13.34
C LEU A 51 -6.61 -16.25 12.13
N LEU A 52 -6.63 -17.58 12.03
CA LEU A 52 -6.04 -18.40 10.99
C LEU A 52 -7.19 -19.14 10.28
N GLU A 53 -7.41 -18.78 9.02
CA GLU A 53 -8.37 -19.46 8.13
C GLU A 53 -8.01 -20.93 7.99
N ALA A 54 -8.95 -21.82 8.31
CA ALA A 54 -8.66 -23.24 8.36
C ALA A 54 -8.32 -23.80 6.98
N GLU A 55 -8.92 -23.27 5.91
CA GLU A 55 -8.68 -23.71 4.54
C GLU A 55 -7.31 -23.28 3.97
N LEU A 56 -6.60 -22.39 4.68
CA LEU A 56 -5.25 -21.97 4.35
C LEU A 56 -4.17 -22.73 5.14
N LEU A 57 -4.56 -23.46 6.18
CA LEU A 57 -3.64 -24.27 6.97
C LEU A 57 -3.10 -25.44 6.14
N ARG A 58 -1.84 -25.79 6.38
CA ARG A 58 -1.30 -27.04 5.82
C ARG A 58 -1.99 -28.20 6.52
N SER A 59 -2.53 -29.12 5.73
CA SER A 59 -3.32 -30.22 6.24
C SER A 59 -2.86 -31.56 5.67
N LYS A 60 -3.01 -32.62 6.48
CA LYS A 60 -2.89 -34.02 6.06
C LYS A 60 -4.24 -34.72 6.20
N GLY A 61 -4.52 -35.63 5.28
CA GLY A 61 -5.81 -36.33 5.16
C GLY A 61 -6.64 -35.79 3.98
N ASN A 62 -7.86 -36.29 3.84
CA ASN A 62 -8.77 -35.91 2.74
C ASN A 62 -9.45 -34.56 3.01
N THR A 63 -8.64 -33.51 3.16
CA THR A 63 -9.10 -32.12 3.36
C THR A 63 -9.22 -31.37 2.03
N ARG A 64 -10.18 -30.47 1.92
CA ARG A 64 -10.31 -29.51 0.80
C ARG A 64 -11.01 -28.22 1.24
N PRO A 65 -10.69 -27.06 0.64
CA PRO A 65 -11.54 -25.88 0.77
C PRO A 65 -12.92 -26.17 0.15
N GLN A 66 -13.98 -25.64 0.75
CA GLN A 66 -15.33 -25.64 0.18
C GLN A 66 -15.92 -24.23 0.25
N ASP A 67 -16.50 -23.77 -0.86
CA ASP A 67 -17.25 -22.51 -0.94
C ASP A 67 -18.56 -22.63 -0.14
N MET A 68 -18.77 -21.69 0.77
CA MET A 68 -19.89 -21.65 1.69
C MET A 68 -20.87 -20.50 1.41
N ALA A 69 -20.59 -19.64 0.42
CA ALA A 69 -21.40 -18.47 0.11
C ALA A 69 -22.88 -18.81 -0.19
N HIS A 70 -23.12 -19.99 -0.76
CA HIS A 70 -24.46 -20.46 -1.12
C HIS A 70 -25.29 -20.92 0.09
N PHE A 71 -24.68 -21.10 1.27
CA PHE A 71 -25.34 -21.57 2.49
C PHE A 71 -25.80 -20.43 3.42
N GLY A 72 -25.52 -19.17 3.07
CA GLY A 72 -25.93 -17.99 3.85
C GLY A 72 -24.74 -17.13 4.26
N ALA A 73 -25.01 -16.05 5.00
CA ALA A 73 -23.98 -15.14 5.52
C ALA A 73 -23.44 -15.61 6.89
N GLY A 74 -22.20 -15.22 7.21
CA GLY A 74 -21.59 -15.41 8.53
C GLY A 74 -20.28 -16.20 8.53
N TRP A 75 -19.97 -16.91 7.44
CA TRP A 75 -18.71 -17.64 7.26
C TRP A 75 -17.55 -16.66 7.10
N HIS A 76 -16.46 -16.92 7.80
CA HIS A 76 -15.20 -16.25 7.50
C HIS A 76 -14.67 -16.79 6.15
N GLY A 77 -13.99 -15.95 5.37
CA GLY A 77 -13.50 -16.25 4.02
C GLY A 77 -14.54 -16.60 2.93
N ASP A 78 -15.84 -16.61 3.24
CA ASP A 78 -16.90 -17.27 2.44
C ASP A 78 -16.59 -18.77 2.16
N SER A 79 -15.69 -19.39 2.92
CA SER A 79 -15.17 -20.73 2.70
C SER A 79 -14.85 -21.40 4.03
N HIS A 80 -14.70 -22.72 4.03
CA HIS A 80 -14.21 -23.45 5.19
C HIS A 80 -13.33 -24.62 4.75
N LEU A 81 -12.56 -25.18 5.68
CA LEU A 81 -11.87 -26.44 5.49
C LEU A 81 -12.82 -27.60 5.71
N LEU A 82 -13.11 -28.37 4.66
CA LEU A 82 -13.90 -29.58 4.74
C LEU A 82 -12.99 -30.82 4.74
N TRP A 83 -13.25 -31.76 5.63
CA TRP A 83 -12.59 -33.07 5.65
C TRP A 83 -13.61 -34.21 5.60
N ASN A 84 -13.20 -35.35 5.04
CA ASN A 84 -13.97 -36.59 5.05
C ASN A 84 -13.14 -37.81 5.43
N GLY A 85 -13.72 -38.74 6.17
CA GLY A 85 -13.05 -39.99 6.50
C GLY A 85 -13.93 -41.03 7.19
N LEU A 86 -13.30 -42.15 7.55
CA LEU A 86 -13.91 -43.29 8.24
C LEU A 86 -13.64 -43.24 9.75
N VAL A 87 -14.49 -43.90 10.53
CA VAL A 87 -14.30 -43.97 11.99
C VAL A 87 -12.93 -44.58 12.31
N GLY A 88 -12.14 -43.86 13.11
CA GLY A 88 -10.74 -44.17 13.44
C GLY A 88 -9.71 -43.42 12.61
N GLU A 89 -10.08 -42.80 11.49
CA GLU A 89 -9.18 -41.94 10.71
C GLU A 89 -9.03 -40.55 11.34
N GLU A 90 -7.91 -39.90 11.06
CA GLU A 90 -7.58 -38.57 11.57
C GLU A 90 -7.09 -37.64 10.47
N SER A 91 -7.33 -36.34 10.65
CA SER A 91 -6.66 -35.27 9.94
C SER A 91 -5.66 -34.58 10.86
N SER A 92 -4.66 -33.93 10.26
CA SER A 92 -3.71 -33.08 10.98
C SER A 92 -3.67 -31.72 10.32
N LEU A 93 -3.78 -30.65 11.09
CA LEU A 93 -3.62 -29.26 10.64
C LEU A 93 -2.36 -28.67 11.29
N GLU A 94 -1.54 -27.97 10.53
CA GLU A 94 -0.33 -27.30 11.02
C GLU A 94 -0.57 -25.80 11.13
N PHE A 95 -0.24 -25.21 12.28
CA PHE A 95 -0.24 -23.76 12.48
C PHE A 95 1.03 -23.32 13.21
N GLU A 96 1.46 -22.08 12.97
CA GLU A 96 2.75 -21.57 13.46
C GLU A 96 2.54 -20.56 14.59
N VAL A 97 3.21 -20.81 15.71
CA VAL A 97 3.31 -19.89 16.84
C VAL A 97 4.63 -19.14 16.72
N SER A 98 4.59 -17.80 16.70
CA SER A 98 5.79 -17.00 16.43
C SER A 98 6.67 -16.75 17.66
N GLU A 99 6.10 -16.74 18.86
CA GLU A 99 6.82 -16.43 20.09
C GLU A 99 6.34 -17.35 21.21
N ASN A 100 7.22 -17.68 22.15
CA ASN A 100 6.83 -18.44 23.33
C ASN A 100 5.87 -17.59 24.17
N GLY A 101 4.70 -18.12 24.51
CA GLY A 101 3.71 -17.36 25.26
C GLY A 101 2.46 -18.13 25.64
N GLU A 102 1.59 -17.45 26.36
CA GLU A 102 0.27 -17.95 26.72
C GLU A 102 -0.77 -17.49 25.71
N TYR A 103 -1.40 -18.45 25.05
CA TYR A 103 -2.36 -18.24 23.99
C TYR A 103 -3.73 -18.78 24.38
N THR A 104 -4.75 -17.96 24.18
CA THR A 104 -6.13 -18.43 24.13
C THR A 104 -6.39 -19.05 22.77
N LEU A 105 -6.91 -20.27 22.75
CA LEU A 105 -7.32 -20.95 21.53
C LEU A 105 -8.84 -21.05 21.43
N GLU A 106 -9.38 -20.48 20.35
CA GLU A 106 -10.78 -20.58 19.96
C GLU A 106 -10.90 -21.18 18.56
N MET A 107 -11.94 -21.95 18.28
CA MET A 107 -12.19 -22.54 16.95
C MET A 107 -13.64 -22.38 16.54
N GLN A 108 -13.86 -21.92 15.31
CA GLN A 108 -15.18 -21.76 14.71
C GLN A 108 -15.48 -22.97 13.82
N TRP A 109 -16.19 -23.94 14.39
CA TRP A 109 -16.60 -25.14 13.66
C TRP A 109 -17.87 -24.90 12.84
N THR A 110 -18.08 -25.76 11.85
CA THR A 110 -19.33 -25.80 11.09
C THR A 110 -20.11 -27.08 11.44
N VAL A 111 -21.42 -27.03 11.28
CA VAL A 111 -22.33 -28.15 11.58
C VAL A 111 -23.13 -28.52 10.35
N ALA A 112 -23.39 -29.82 10.16
CA ALA A 112 -24.22 -30.32 9.06
C ALA A 112 -24.83 -31.70 9.37
N PRO A 113 -25.78 -32.18 8.55
CA PRO A 113 -26.48 -33.45 8.80
C PRO A 113 -25.59 -34.69 8.67
N ASP A 114 -24.48 -34.59 7.96
CA ASP A 114 -23.54 -35.67 7.66
C ASP A 114 -22.22 -35.57 8.44
N TYR A 115 -22.21 -34.76 9.51
CA TYR A 115 -21.03 -34.52 10.33
C TYR A 115 -20.94 -35.49 11.50
N GLY A 116 -19.69 -35.82 11.85
CA GLY A 116 -19.36 -36.82 12.86
C GLY A 116 -19.12 -36.25 14.26
N VAL A 117 -18.63 -37.14 15.13
CA VAL A 117 -18.15 -36.83 16.48
C VAL A 117 -16.63 -37.02 16.51
N PHE A 118 -15.91 -36.01 17.00
CA PHE A 118 -14.45 -35.91 16.87
C PHE A 118 -13.73 -35.79 18.21
N GLU A 119 -12.58 -36.44 18.32
CA GLU A 119 -11.56 -36.15 19.33
C GLU A 119 -10.58 -35.13 18.74
N VAL A 120 -10.33 -34.02 19.45
CA VAL A 120 -9.37 -32.98 19.02
C VAL A 120 -8.19 -32.97 19.98
N LYS A 121 -6.98 -33.04 19.44
CA LYS A 121 -5.73 -32.90 20.18
C LYS A 121 -4.91 -31.73 19.65
N LEU A 122 -4.35 -30.96 20.57
CA LEU A 122 -3.28 -30.01 20.27
C LEU A 122 -1.95 -30.68 20.61
N ASP A 123 -1.13 -30.87 19.59
CA ASP A 123 0.05 -31.73 19.59
C ASP A 123 -0.28 -33.12 20.14
N GLN A 124 0.13 -33.42 21.38
CA GLN A 124 -0.17 -34.70 22.04
C GLN A 124 -1.28 -34.59 23.10
N GLN A 125 -1.74 -33.39 23.43
CA GLN A 125 -2.72 -33.15 24.48
C GLN A 125 -4.15 -33.19 23.92
N VAL A 126 -5.01 -34.05 24.48
CA VAL A 126 -6.44 -34.04 24.17
C VAL A 126 -7.07 -32.79 24.75
N ILE A 127 -7.64 -31.95 23.88
CA ILE A 127 -8.30 -30.69 24.26
C ILE A 127 -9.83 -30.79 24.17
N GLU A 128 -10.34 -31.71 23.36
CA GLU A 128 -11.77 -32.02 23.27
C GLU A 128 -11.94 -33.52 23.00
N GLN A 129 -12.72 -34.20 23.84
CA GLN A 129 -12.85 -35.67 23.77
C GLN A 129 -13.96 -36.11 22.81
N ALA A 130 -15.04 -35.33 22.74
CA ALA A 130 -16.23 -35.69 21.98
C ALA A 130 -16.92 -34.43 21.44
N LEU A 131 -16.34 -33.87 20.37
CA LEU A 131 -16.90 -32.76 19.62
C LEU A 131 -17.96 -33.27 18.64
N ASP A 132 -19.23 -33.15 19.01
CA ASP A 132 -20.35 -33.45 18.11
C ASP A 132 -20.65 -32.24 17.22
N LEU A 133 -20.54 -32.44 15.90
CA LEU A 133 -20.77 -31.41 14.88
C LEU A 133 -22.05 -31.64 14.07
N TYR A 134 -22.93 -32.53 14.53
CA TYR A 134 -24.21 -32.78 13.88
C TYR A 134 -25.18 -31.59 14.02
N ALA A 135 -25.85 -31.24 12.92
CA ALA A 135 -27.05 -30.43 12.92
C ALA A 135 -27.98 -30.78 11.74
N PRO A 136 -29.30 -30.60 11.86
CA PRO A 136 -30.24 -30.92 10.77
C PRO A 136 -30.10 -30.01 9.53
N LYS A 137 -29.35 -28.91 9.63
CA LYS A 137 -29.04 -27.97 8.54
C LYS A 137 -27.59 -27.52 8.62
N VAL A 138 -27.02 -27.15 7.48
CA VAL A 138 -25.69 -26.55 7.39
C VAL A 138 -25.69 -25.19 8.10
N GLY A 139 -24.71 -24.95 8.96
CA GLY A 139 -24.56 -23.68 9.67
C GLY A 139 -23.25 -23.59 10.47
N LEU A 140 -23.08 -22.49 11.19
CA LEU A 140 -21.96 -22.31 12.13
C LEU A 140 -22.30 -22.92 13.49
N ALA A 141 -21.36 -23.65 14.07
CA ALA A 141 -21.43 -24.04 15.48
C ALA A 141 -21.27 -22.79 16.37
N PRO A 142 -21.68 -22.85 17.65
CA PRO A 142 -21.22 -21.85 18.62
C PRO A 142 -19.69 -21.82 18.68
N LEU A 143 -19.08 -20.63 18.68
CA LEU A 143 -17.63 -20.46 18.80
C LEU A 143 -17.11 -21.23 20.03
N ARG A 144 -16.16 -22.14 19.81
CA ARG A 144 -15.64 -23.02 20.85
C ARG A 144 -14.35 -22.45 21.43
N PHE A 145 -14.40 -22.04 22.69
CA PHE A 145 -13.19 -21.78 23.49
C PHE A 145 -12.60 -23.10 23.97
N LEU A 146 -11.35 -23.38 23.60
CA LEU A 146 -10.67 -24.65 23.89
C LEU A 146 -9.68 -24.55 25.06
N GLY A 147 -9.35 -23.34 25.50
CA GLY A 147 -8.52 -23.12 26.68
C GLY A 147 -7.42 -22.10 26.49
N LEU A 148 -6.64 -21.92 27.57
CA LEU A 148 -5.37 -21.20 27.59
C LEU A 148 -4.25 -22.24 27.51
N PHE A 149 -3.32 -22.04 26.58
CA PHE A 149 -2.21 -22.94 26.31
C PHE A 149 -0.88 -22.18 26.37
N GLN A 150 0.13 -22.79 26.99
CA GLN A 150 1.51 -22.31 26.89
C GLN A 150 2.13 -22.94 25.66
N LEU A 151 2.36 -22.14 24.62
CA LEU A 151 2.90 -22.60 23.34
C LEU A 151 4.30 -22.06 23.13
N GLU A 152 5.16 -22.87 22.52
CA GLU A 152 6.52 -22.50 22.14
C GLU A 152 6.53 -21.93 20.71
N ALA A 153 7.53 -21.13 20.38
CA ALA A 153 7.70 -20.65 19.01
C ALA A 153 8.04 -21.85 18.10
N GLY A 154 7.23 -22.07 17.07
CA GLY A 154 7.37 -23.21 16.17
C GLY A 154 6.05 -23.65 15.54
N ILE A 155 6.10 -24.79 14.86
CA ILE A 155 4.93 -25.42 14.22
C ILE A 155 4.24 -26.32 15.25
N HIS A 156 2.96 -26.08 15.46
CA HIS A 156 2.07 -26.88 16.27
C HIS A 156 1.06 -27.63 15.40
N HIS A 157 0.56 -28.77 15.90
CA HIS A 157 -0.31 -29.66 15.15
C HIS A 157 -1.66 -29.82 15.84
N LEU A 158 -2.75 -29.66 15.10
CA LEU A 158 -4.09 -30.07 15.55
C LEU A 158 -4.43 -31.41 14.91
N HIS A 159 -4.59 -32.44 15.74
CA HIS A 159 -5.03 -33.76 15.31
C HIS A 159 -6.54 -33.90 15.57
N ILE A 160 -7.32 -34.15 14.52
CA ILE A 160 -8.78 -34.27 14.61
C ILE A 160 -9.14 -35.68 14.17
N ARG A 161 -9.55 -36.53 15.11
CA ARG A 161 -9.84 -37.94 14.88
C ARG A 161 -11.33 -38.21 14.92
N LEU A 162 -11.84 -38.89 13.90
CA LEU A 162 -13.24 -39.30 13.84
C LEU A 162 -13.48 -40.48 14.79
N THR A 163 -14.30 -40.28 15.82
CA THR A 163 -14.60 -41.30 16.85
C THR A 163 -15.94 -41.99 16.61
N GLY A 164 -16.87 -41.35 15.90
CA GLY A 164 -18.20 -41.86 15.61
C GLY A 164 -19.06 -40.82 14.91
N GLY A 165 -20.37 -41.01 14.91
CA GLY A 165 -21.34 -40.01 14.43
C GLY A 165 -22.53 -39.94 15.36
N HIS A 166 -23.21 -38.80 15.37
CA HIS A 166 -24.47 -38.64 16.10
C HIS A 166 -25.50 -39.68 15.61
N PRO A 167 -26.39 -40.21 16.48
CA PRO A 167 -27.38 -41.22 16.08
C PRO A 167 -28.25 -40.82 14.89
N ASP A 168 -28.52 -39.52 14.75
CA ASP A 168 -29.34 -38.95 13.67
C ASP A 168 -28.51 -38.44 12.47
N ALA A 169 -27.18 -38.60 12.50
CA ALA A 169 -26.30 -38.15 11.41
C ALA A 169 -26.35 -39.10 10.21
N HIS A 170 -26.46 -38.53 9.01
CA HIS A 170 -26.36 -39.26 7.76
C HIS A 170 -24.91 -39.70 7.50
N LYS A 171 -24.71 -40.93 7.03
CA LYS A 171 -23.36 -41.40 6.67
C LYS A 171 -22.96 -40.87 5.31
N TYR A 172 -21.88 -40.10 5.27
CA TYR A 172 -21.25 -39.67 4.03
C TYR A 172 -20.60 -40.87 3.32
N GLY A 173 -20.90 -41.06 2.03
CA GLY A 173 -20.38 -42.20 1.26
C GLY A 173 -20.83 -43.58 1.76
N GLY A 174 -21.84 -43.64 2.64
CA GLY A 174 -22.41 -44.88 3.19
C GLY A 174 -21.76 -45.40 4.48
N ASN A 175 -20.53 -45.00 4.80
CA ASN A 175 -19.79 -45.50 5.97
C ASN A 175 -18.92 -44.45 6.70
N GLY A 176 -18.80 -43.23 6.20
CA GLY A 176 -17.97 -42.16 6.79
C GLY A 176 -18.78 -40.97 7.30
N TYR A 177 -18.04 -39.98 7.81
CA TYR A 177 -18.58 -38.69 8.26
C TYR A 177 -17.64 -37.56 7.84
N LEU A 178 -18.16 -36.33 7.88
CA LEU A 178 -17.44 -35.11 7.56
C LEU A 178 -17.19 -34.26 8.82
N TYR A 179 -16.24 -33.33 8.72
CA TYR A 179 -16.27 -32.11 9.52
C TYR A 179 -15.96 -30.90 8.64
N GLY A 180 -16.39 -29.73 9.10
CA GLY A 180 -15.96 -28.46 8.56
C GLY A 180 -15.44 -27.54 9.67
N LEU A 181 -14.39 -26.80 9.36
CA LEU A 181 -13.76 -25.83 10.24
C LEU A 181 -13.59 -24.52 9.46
N ASP A 182 -14.12 -23.43 9.99
CA ASP A 182 -14.07 -22.09 9.38
C ASP A 182 -12.70 -21.46 9.68
N TYR A 183 -12.45 -21.12 10.95
CA TYR A 183 -11.17 -20.58 11.38
C TYR A 183 -10.75 -21.06 12.77
N LEU A 184 -9.48 -20.85 13.07
CA LEU A 184 -8.85 -20.98 14.38
C LEU A 184 -8.39 -19.61 14.85
N ASN A 185 -8.70 -19.20 16.07
CA ASN A 185 -8.30 -17.91 16.62
C ASN A 185 -7.37 -18.09 17.82
N LEU A 186 -6.13 -17.62 17.66
CA LEU A 186 -5.04 -17.73 18.63
C LEU A 186 -4.73 -16.35 19.23
N LYS A 187 -5.32 -16.01 20.38
CA LYS A 187 -5.13 -14.69 21.02
C LYS A 187 -4.00 -14.74 22.04
N THR A 188 -3.02 -13.85 21.91
CA THR A 188 -1.99 -13.70 22.96
C THR A 188 -2.57 -12.99 24.19
N SER A 189 -2.30 -13.51 25.38
CA SER A 189 -2.76 -12.93 26.65
C SER A 189 -1.78 -11.90 27.24
N SER A 190 -0.59 -11.72 26.64
CA SER A 190 0.40 -10.74 27.09
C SER A 190 1.45 -10.44 26.00
N PRO A 191 1.53 -9.21 25.46
CA PRO A 191 2.71 -8.82 24.71
C PRO A 191 3.87 -8.60 25.68
N ARG A 192 4.82 -9.55 25.77
CA ARG A 192 6.16 -9.21 26.25
C ARG A 192 6.77 -8.32 25.18
N ILE A 193 7.04 -7.07 25.55
CA ILE A 193 7.76 -6.11 24.72
C ILE A 193 9.26 -6.33 24.98
N PRO A 194 10.03 -7.00 24.09
CA PRO A 194 11.45 -6.75 24.08
C PRO A 194 11.67 -5.34 23.56
N GLN A 195 11.88 -4.42 24.50
CA GLN A 195 12.48 -3.12 24.21
C GLN A 195 13.93 -3.38 23.80
N LYS A 196 14.16 -3.64 22.50
CA LYS A 196 15.51 -3.56 21.96
C LYS A 196 15.85 -2.07 21.92
N LYS A 197 16.74 -1.63 22.83
CA LYS A 197 17.28 -0.27 22.83
C LYS A 197 17.83 0.05 21.44
N VAL A 198 17.20 1.02 20.81
CA VAL A 198 17.69 1.64 19.59
C VAL A 198 19.03 2.30 19.91
N ARG A 199 20.09 1.86 19.23
CA ARG A 199 21.36 2.57 19.21
C ARG A 199 21.36 3.39 17.92
N LEU A 200 20.96 4.66 18.01
CA LEU A 200 21.15 5.61 16.93
C LEU A 200 22.65 5.88 16.80
N LYS A 201 23.14 5.92 15.56
CA LYS A 201 24.46 6.43 15.22
C LYS A 201 24.51 7.89 15.71
N GLU A 202 25.51 8.18 16.53
CA GLU A 202 25.69 9.44 17.25
C GLU A 202 25.81 10.64 16.30
N GLU A 203 25.27 11.77 16.73
CA GLU A 203 25.77 13.14 16.52
C GLU A 203 26.64 13.36 15.27
N PHE A 204 26.03 13.75 14.16
CA PHE A 204 26.75 14.57 13.18
C PHE A 204 26.85 15.98 13.77
N ASP A 205 28.09 16.47 13.95
CA ASP A 205 28.38 17.80 14.45
C ASP A 205 27.50 18.85 13.74
N LEU A 206 26.71 19.62 14.52
CA LEU A 206 25.93 20.75 14.01
C LEU A 206 26.89 21.75 13.34
N VAL A 207 26.89 21.77 12.01
CA VAL A 207 27.70 22.71 11.22
C VAL A 207 27.22 24.12 11.53
N SER A 208 28.10 24.95 12.07
CA SER A 208 27.76 26.34 12.38
C SER A 208 27.50 27.15 11.11
N PHE A 209 26.62 28.16 11.18
CA PHE A 209 26.38 29.07 10.06
C PHE A 209 27.68 29.70 9.52
N ALA A 210 28.62 30.03 10.41
CA ALA A 210 29.91 30.61 10.02
C ALA A 210 30.76 29.63 9.19
N GLU A 211 30.77 28.35 9.55
CA GLU A 211 31.48 27.30 8.82
C GLU A 211 30.82 27.03 7.47
N ALA A 212 29.49 26.88 7.44
CA ALA A 212 28.74 26.72 6.20
C ALA A 212 28.94 27.92 5.25
N LYS A 213 28.93 29.15 5.77
CA LYS A 213 29.14 30.37 4.97
C LYS A 213 30.55 30.46 4.39
N ALA A 214 31.56 29.96 5.11
CA ALA A 214 32.92 29.87 4.58
C ALA A 214 32.99 28.90 3.39
N LEU A 215 32.39 27.72 3.51
CA LEU A 215 32.30 26.74 2.42
C LEU A 215 31.49 27.27 1.22
N MET A 216 30.35 27.93 1.47
CA MET A 216 29.55 28.56 0.41
C MET A 216 30.31 29.68 -0.31
N LYS A 217 31.17 30.43 0.40
CA LYS A 217 32.00 31.46 -0.22
C LYS A 217 33.00 30.88 -1.20
N GLU A 218 33.57 29.72 -0.88
CA GLU A 218 34.56 29.04 -1.72
C GLU A 218 33.92 28.37 -2.94
N HIS A 219 32.78 27.70 -2.74
CA HIS A 219 32.20 26.83 -3.77
C HIS A 219 30.96 27.42 -4.47
N CYS A 220 30.19 28.31 -3.84
CA CYS A 220 28.87 28.72 -4.32
C CYS A 220 28.81 30.18 -4.81
N PHE A 221 29.45 31.13 -4.12
CA PHE A 221 29.25 32.58 -4.35
C PHE A 221 29.65 33.07 -5.74
N LYS A 222 30.59 32.38 -6.41
CA LYS A 222 30.98 32.70 -7.79
C LYS A 222 29.80 32.65 -8.78
N CYS A 223 28.81 31.79 -8.51
CA CYS A 223 27.62 31.59 -9.34
C CYS A 223 26.30 32.01 -8.66
N HIS A 224 26.29 32.08 -7.32
CA HIS A 224 25.13 32.39 -6.46
C HIS A 224 25.45 33.53 -5.48
N GLY A 225 26.07 34.59 -5.97
CA GLY A 225 26.47 35.77 -5.19
C GLY A 225 26.04 37.07 -5.88
N ASP A 226 26.54 38.20 -5.40
CA ASP A 226 26.13 39.53 -5.89
C ASP A 226 26.59 39.78 -7.33
N ALA A 227 27.74 39.21 -7.71
CA ALA A 227 28.31 39.37 -9.06
C ALA A 227 27.58 38.54 -10.12
N LYS A 228 27.02 37.38 -9.75
CA LYS A 228 26.26 36.47 -10.62
C LYS A 228 25.23 35.73 -9.79
N THR A 229 23.97 35.81 -10.23
CA THR A 229 22.83 35.20 -9.55
C THR A 229 22.16 34.16 -10.44
N LYS A 230 22.83 33.01 -10.65
CA LYS A 230 22.23 31.89 -11.39
C LYS A 230 21.06 31.31 -10.59
N GLY A 231 20.02 30.84 -11.30
CA GLY A 231 18.86 30.21 -10.66
C GLY A 231 18.03 31.12 -9.74
N LYS A 232 18.18 32.46 -9.83
CA LYS A 232 17.53 33.44 -8.95
C LYS A 232 17.86 33.25 -7.45
N LEU A 233 19.01 32.64 -7.14
CA LEU A 233 19.46 32.35 -5.78
C LEU A 233 20.77 33.09 -5.48
N ASN A 234 20.78 33.86 -4.39
CA ASN A 234 21.94 34.60 -3.89
C ASN A 234 22.18 34.27 -2.41
N PHE A 235 23.18 33.41 -2.14
CA PHE A 235 23.57 33.05 -0.78
C PHE A 235 24.41 34.13 -0.08
N GLU A 236 25.06 35.01 -0.86
CA GLU A 236 25.90 36.08 -0.32
C GLU A 236 25.04 37.13 0.41
N ALA A 237 23.85 37.43 -0.13
CA ALA A 237 22.88 38.35 0.46
C ALA A 237 22.15 37.80 1.71
N MET A 238 22.29 36.51 2.02
CA MET A 238 21.66 35.88 3.19
C MET A 238 22.58 35.98 4.41
N GLU A 239 22.35 36.98 5.26
CA GLU A 239 23.27 37.31 6.38
C GLU A 239 23.11 36.42 7.63
N GLY A 240 22.03 35.65 7.75
CA GLY A 240 21.78 34.75 8.88
C GLY A 240 20.85 33.58 8.54
N PRO A 241 20.76 32.55 9.42
CA PRO A 241 19.89 31.38 9.22
C PRO A 241 18.43 31.71 8.92
N GLU A 242 17.91 32.82 9.47
CA GLU A 242 16.53 33.27 9.28
C GLU A 242 16.23 33.59 7.81
N ALA A 243 17.17 34.22 7.10
CA ALA A 243 17.03 34.53 5.67
C ALA A 243 16.99 33.26 4.80
N PHE A 244 17.66 32.19 5.24
CA PHE A 244 17.58 30.88 4.60
C PHE A 244 16.21 30.23 4.84
N LEU A 245 15.66 30.36 6.06
CA LEU A 245 14.33 29.86 6.40
C LEU A 245 13.20 30.57 5.61
N GLU A 246 13.37 31.85 5.26
CA GLU A 246 12.44 32.58 4.38
C GLU A 246 12.49 32.10 2.92
N SER A 247 13.62 31.53 2.49
CA SER A 247 13.86 31.01 1.14
C SER A 247 13.97 29.49 1.11
N ILE A 248 13.14 28.80 1.91
CA ILE A 248 13.33 27.38 2.21
C ILE A 248 13.27 26.47 0.97
N GLU A 249 12.47 26.81 -0.04
CA GLU A 249 12.39 26.04 -1.28
C GLU A 249 13.72 26.06 -2.04
N GLN A 250 14.37 27.21 -2.10
CA GLN A 250 15.68 27.34 -2.72
C GLN A 250 16.76 26.62 -1.91
N VAL A 251 16.65 26.63 -0.58
CA VAL A 251 17.55 25.89 0.32
C VAL A 251 17.40 24.38 0.14
N ARG A 252 16.17 23.87 0.02
CA ARG A 252 15.89 22.46 -0.28
C ARG A 252 16.53 22.05 -1.61
N LEU A 253 16.33 22.83 -2.67
CA LEU A 253 16.95 22.58 -3.98
C LEU A 253 18.49 22.62 -3.92
N ALA A 254 19.06 23.50 -3.10
CA ALA A 254 20.50 23.56 -2.89
C ALA A 254 21.03 22.32 -2.16
N ALA A 255 20.34 21.85 -1.12
CA ALA A 255 20.66 20.62 -0.41
C ALA A 255 20.70 19.43 -1.38
N GLU A 256 19.69 19.32 -2.25
CA GLU A 256 19.58 18.28 -3.28
C GLU A 256 20.75 18.32 -4.26
N ALA A 257 20.99 19.48 -4.89
CA ALA A 257 22.04 19.63 -5.89
C ALA A 257 23.45 19.38 -5.33
N VAL A 258 23.72 19.81 -4.09
CA VAL A 258 25.01 19.58 -3.42
C VAL A 258 25.17 18.12 -3.00
N SER A 259 24.09 17.50 -2.48
CA SER A 259 24.06 16.07 -2.10
C SER A 259 24.35 15.16 -3.28
N MET A 260 23.75 15.46 -4.44
CA MET A 260 23.89 14.70 -5.69
C MET A 260 25.18 15.00 -6.47
N ALA A 261 26.03 15.90 -5.96
CA ALA A 261 27.24 16.35 -6.63
C ALA A 261 27.03 17.03 -8.00
N GLU A 262 25.88 17.66 -8.20
CA GLU A 262 25.58 18.48 -9.38
C GLU A 262 26.11 19.92 -9.24
N MET A 263 26.19 20.39 -7.99
CA MET A 263 26.70 21.72 -7.66
C MET A 263 27.93 21.61 -6.75
N PRO A 264 28.97 22.41 -7.01
CA PRO A 264 29.15 23.31 -8.17
C PRO A 264 29.23 22.56 -9.53
N PRO A 265 29.12 23.24 -10.68
CA PRO A 265 29.29 22.62 -12.01
C PRO A 265 30.67 21.96 -12.19
N GLU A 266 30.78 20.99 -13.11
CA GLU A 266 32.04 20.23 -13.35
C GLU A 266 33.25 21.11 -13.69
N ASP A 267 33.04 22.28 -14.30
CA ASP A 267 34.07 23.26 -14.65
C ASP A 267 34.47 24.19 -13.49
N GLU A 268 33.83 24.03 -12.32
CA GLU A 268 34.07 24.81 -11.11
C GLU A 268 34.70 23.97 -9.97
N LEU A 269 35.21 24.66 -8.95
CA LEU A 269 35.89 24.03 -7.82
C LEU A 269 34.91 23.18 -6.99
N GLN A 270 35.06 21.86 -7.08
CA GLN A 270 34.26 20.91 -6.32
C GLN A 270 34.65 20.85 -4.84
N PRO A 271 33.68 20.85 -3.90
CA PRO A 271 33.96 20.55 -2.51
C PRO A 271 34.42 19.09 -2.34
N GLY A 272 35.33 18.86 -1.40
CA GLY A 272 35.72 17.53 -0.95
C GLY A 272 34.54 16.77 -0.31
N ALA A 273 34.73 15.46 -0.06
CA ALA A 273 33.67 14.62 0.51
C ALA A 273 33.15 15.15 1.86
N GLU A 274 34.07 15.54 2.76
CA GLU A 274 33.75 16.07 4.08
C GLU A 274 33.10 17.47 4.01
N GLU A 275 33.63 18.37 3.19
CA GLU A 275 33.09 19.73 2.99
C GLU A 275 31.67 19.68 2.41
N ARG A 276 31.43 18.76 1.48
CA ARG A 276 30.12 18.55 0.89
C ARG A 276 29.12 18.00 1.90
N GLU A 277 29.52 17.04 2.72
CA GLU A 277 28.68 16.49 3.80
C GLU A 277 28.31 17.57 4.82
N LYS A 278 29.23 18.47 5.15
CA LYS A 278 28.95 19.64 6.00
C LYS A 278 27.93 20.59 5.38
N LEU A 279 28.07 20.92 4.10
CA LEU A 279 27.10 21.76 3.37
C LEU A 279 25.70 21.13 3.32
N VAL A 280 25.61 19.83 3.00
CA VAL A 280 24.34 19.10 2.99
C VAL A 280 23.70 19.08 4.37
N SER A 281 24.48 18.74 5.40
CA SER A 281 23.99 18.69 6.79
C SER A 281 23.45 20.04 7.26
N PHE A 282 24.13 21.14 6.90
CA PHE A 282 23.66 22.49 7.20
C PHE A 282 22.32 22.81 6.53
N PHE A 283 22.18 22.54 5.23
CA PHE A 283 20.92 22.80 4.53
C PHE A 283 19.79 21.89 4.98
N ASP A 284 20.06 20.59 5.20
CA ASP A 284 19.08 19.64 5.72
C ASP A 284 18.60 20.04 7.12
N ALA A 285 19.49 20.52 8.00
CA ALA A 285 19.12 21.03 9.32
C ALA A 285 18.23 22.29 9.25
N LEU A 286 18.44 23.17 8.27
CA LEU A 286 17.56 24.33 8.03
C LEU A 286 16.20 23.88 7.53
N VAL A 287 16.14 22.91 6.60
CA VAL A 287 14.89 22.29 6.15
C VAL A 287 14.15 21.70 7.34
N GLU A 288 14.80 20.85 8.14
CA GLU A 288 14.22 20.24 9.35
C GLU A 288 13.75 21.27 10.38
N THR A 289 14.51 22.35 10.58
CA THR A 289 14.12 23.47 11.44
C THR A 289 12.88 24.17 10.89
N HIS A 290 12.80 24.43 9.58
CA HIS A 290 11.62 25.01 8.96
C HIS A 290 10.39 24.10 9.13
N VAL A 291 10.55 22.80 8.86
CA VAL A 291 9.51 21.78 9.04
C VAL A 291 8.98 21.75 10.48
N SER A 292 9.86 21.79 11.47
CA SER A 292 9.51 21.65 12.88
C SER A 292 8.93 22.92 13.51
N THR A 293 9.30 24.10 12.98
CA THR A 293 8.87 25.41 13.53
C THR A 293 7.67 26.00 12.81
N HIS A 294 7.45 25.63 11.54
CA HIS A 294 6.33 26.09 10.74
C HIS A 294 5.38 24.92 10.49
N SER A 295 4.48 24.66 11.45
CA SER A 295 3.33 23.75 11.30
C SER A 295 2.27 24.33 10.35
N ILE A 296 2.71 24.95 9.25
CA ILE A 296 1.84 25.60 8.29
C ILE A 296 1.74 24.69 7.08
N LEU A 297 0.65 23.95 7.04
CA LEU A 297 0.29 23.12 5.89
C LEU A 297 -0.20 24.03 4.77
N GLU A 298 0.43 23.98 3.59
CA GLU A 298 -0.05 24.73 2.43
C GLU A 298 -1.48 24.29 2.08
N PRO A 299 -2.45 25.21 1.91
CA PRO A 299 -3.82 24.85 1.56
C PRO A 299 -3.87 24.05 0.27
N LEU A 300 -4.68 22.98 0.25
CA LEU A 300 -4.88 22.17 -0.94
C LEU A 300 -5.55 22.99 -2.04
N VAL A 301 -5.14 22.73 -3.30
CA VAL A 301 -5.95 23.17 -4.42
C VAL A 301 -7.29 22.45 -4.35
N ILE A 302 -8.38 23.22 -4.42
CA ILE A 302 -9.74 22.69 -4.43
C ILE A 302 -9.82 21.57 -5.47
N ARG A 303 -10.28 20.39 -5.04
CA ARG A 303 -10.36 19.21 -5.89
C ARG A 303 -11.65 18.46 -5.63
N ARG A 304 -12.17 17.80 -6.65
CA ARG A 304 -13.23 16.81 -6.41
C ARG A 304 -12.66 15.50 -5.88
N LEU A 305 -13.54 14.66 -5.35
CA LEU A 305 -13.24 13.26 -5.11
C LEU A 305 -12.96 12.58 -6.46
N ASN A 306 -11.88 11.81 -6.52
CA ASN A 306 -11.69 10.88 -7.62
C ASN A 306 -12.65 9.68 -7.47
N ARG A 307 -12.72 8.85 -8.50
CA ARG A 307 -13.59 7.66 -8.51
C ARG A 307 -13.39 6.73 -7.32
N TYR A 308 -12.14 6.48 -6.94
CA TYR A 308 -11.81 5.60 -5.82
C TYR A 308 -12.29 6.18 -4.49
N GLU A 309 -12.02 7.47 -4.26
CA GLU A 309 -12.43 8.21 -3.06
C GLU A 309 -13.95 8.36 -2.97
N TYR A 310 -14.64 8.63 -4.08
CA TYR A 310 -16.09 8.73 -4.12
C TYR A 310 -16.74 7.40 -3.71
N ASN A 311 -16.28 6.28 -4.27
CA ASN A 311 -16.75 4.95 -3.88
C ASN A 311 -16.60 4.71 -2.38
N ASN A 312 -15.41 4.95 -1.82
CA ASN A 312 -15.14 4.73 -0.41
C ASN A 312 -15.94 5.68 0.49
N ALA A 313 -16.03 6.96 0.11
CA ALA A 313 -16.81 7.96 0.84
C ALA A 313 -18.30 7.60 0.91
N VAL A 314 -18.89 7.16 -0.21
CA VAL A 314 -20.28 6.69 -0.24
C VAL A 314 -20.45 5.43 0.60
N ARG A 315 -19.56 4.44 0.43
CA ARG A 315 -19.58 3.20 1.21
C ARG A 315 -19.55 3.48 2.70
N ASP A 316 -18.64 4.34 3.15
CA ASP A 316 -18.44 4.61 4.57
C ASP A 316 -19.55 5.52 5.13
N LEU A 317 -20.08 6.47 4.35
CA LEU A 317 -21.21 7.31 4.74
C LEU A 317 -22.50 6.49 4.91
N LEU A 318 -22.77 5.60 3.95
CA LEU A 318 -23.99 4.78 3.92
C LEU A 318 -23.82 3.43 4.61
N GLN A 319 -22.67 3.16 5.23
CA GLN A 319 -22.34 1.90 5.89
C GLN A 319 -22.67 0.69 5.01
N LEU A 320 -22.22 0.73 3.76
CA LEU A 320 -22.43 -0.34 2.80
C LEU A 320 -21.46 -1.49 3.07
N ARG A 321 -21.89 -2.72 2.79
CA ARG A 321 -21.05 -3.92 2.99
C ARG A 321 -19.82 -3.99 2.08
N GLY A 322 -19.73 -3.16 1.04
CA GLY A 322 -18.63 -3.14 0.09
C GLY A 322 -18.71 -2.01 -0.93
N ASP A 323 -17.98 -2.16 -2.04
CA ASP A 323 -17.92 -1.15 -3.12
C ASP A 323 -19.28 -0.95 -3.80
N ILE A 324 -19.57 0.26 -4.28
CA ILE A 324 -20.83 0.56 -5.01
C ILE A 324 -20.79 0.12 -6.47
N TYR A 325 -19.60 -0.09 -7.03
CA TYR A 325 -19.37 -0.57 -8.39
C TYR A 325 -18.01 -1.27 -8.49
N PRO A 326 -17.75 -2.05 -9.57
CA PRO A 326 -16.44 -2.65 -9.80
C PRO A 326 -15.33 -1.61 -9.97
N LEU A 327 -14.27 -1.76 -9.17
CA LEU A 327 -13.07 -0.91 -9.23
C LEU A 327 -11.85 -1.75 -9.65
N PRO A 328 -11.41 -1.70 -10.92
CA PRO A 328 -10.16 -2.34 -11.35
C PRO A 328 -8.92 -1.80 -10.61
N GLU A 329 -8.98 -0.58 -10.09
CA GLU A 329 -7.91 0.04 -9.32
C GLU A 329 -7.65 -0.66 -7.98
N LYS A 330 -8.62 -1.37 -7.42
CA LYS A 330 -8.45 -2.23 -6.24
C LYS A 330 -7.87 -3.58 -6.66
N ILE A 331 -6.58 -3.62 -6.98
CA ILE A 331 -5.91 -4.79 -7.57
C ILE A 331 -6.16 -6.05 -6.73
N ILE A 332 -5.88 -6.00 -5.43
CA ILE A 332 -6.00 -7.17 -4.56
C ILE A 332 -7.47 -7.40 -4.18
N LYS A 333 -7.95 -8.61 -4.44
CA LYS A 333 -9.26 -9.08 -3.98
C LYS A 333 -9.09 -10.03 -2.81
N GLY A 334 -9.46 -9.55 -1.63
CA GLY A 334 -9.45 -10.30 -0.37
C GLY A 334 -9.35 -9.28 0.75
N SER A 335 -10.25 -9.30 1.74
CA SER A 335 -10.32 -8.25 2.77
C SER A 335 -9.95 -8.76 4.16
N GLN A 336 -10.06 -10.06 4.40
CA GLN A 336 -10.06 -10.61 5.76
C GLN A 336 -8.65 -10.90 6.30
N TYR A 337 -7.63 -10.84 5.43
CA TYR A 337 -6.24 -11.04 5.82
C TYR A 337 -5.55 -9.77 6.33
N PHE A 338 -6.10 -8.60 6.00
CA PHE A 338 -5.51 -7.31 6.34
C PHE A 338 -6.09 -6.84 7.68
N ASP A 339 -5.44 -7.26 8.76
CA ASP A 339 -5.75 -6.82 10.12
C ASP A 339 -4.52 -6.16 10.76
N PRO A 340 -4.34 -4.83 10.59
CA PRO A 340 -3.19 -4.13 11.13
C PRO A 340 -3.15 -4.13 12.66
N ALA A 341 -4.29 -4.30 13.34
CA ALA A 341 -4.33 -4.37 14.80
C ALA A 341 -3.61 -5.63 15.36
N THR A 342 -3.40 -6.67 14.54
CA THR A 342 -2.59 -7.85 14.90
C THR A 342 -1.10 -7.56 14.99
N GLY A 343 -0.63 -6.51 14.31
CA GLY A 343 0.79 -6.25 14.12
C GLY A 343 1.54 -7.36 13.37
N LYS A 344 0.82 -8.33 12.76
CA LYS A 344 1.42 -9.49 12.08
C LYS A 344 0.68 -9.82 10.80
N MET A 345 1.41 -9.88 9.69
CA MET A 345 0.84 -10.28 8.41
C MET A 345 0.83 -11.82 8.33
N PRO A 346 -0.26 -12.47 7.88
CA PRO A 346 -0.33 -13.93 7.78
C PRO A 346 0.81 -14.52 6.91
N ASN A 347 1.25 -15.74 7.21
CA ASN A 347 2.30 -16.42 6.42
C ASN A 347 1.79 -16.98 5.09
N ALA A 348 0.47 -17.16 4.95
CA ALA A 348 -0.19 -17.57 3.72
C ALA A 348 -1.52 -16.84 3.58
N ILE A 349 -1.83 -16.36 2.37
CA ILE A 349 -3.04 -15.60 2.08
C ILE A 349 -3.60 -16.02 0.74
N LYS A 350 -4.92 -16.26 0.68
CA LYS A 350 -5.63 -16.49 -0.57
C LYS A 350 -6.19 -15.18 -1.12
N LEU A 351 -5.73 -14.78 -2.30
CA LEU A 351 -6.04 -13.49 -2.92
C LEU A 351 -6.43 -13.66 -4.38
N GLY A 352 -7.41 -12.89 -4.83
CA GLY A 352 -7.65 -12.65 -6.24
C GLY A 352 -6.96 -11.39 -6.75
N ASN A 353 -6.94 -11.24 -8.07
CA ASN A 353 -6.44 -10.03 -8.72
C ASN A 353 -7.52 -9.49 -9.66
N ARG A 354 -8.11 -8.34 -9.31
CA ARG A 354 -9.24 -7.75 -10.06
C ARG A 354 -8.87 -7.37 -11.49
N THR A 355 -7.60 -7.07 -11.75
CA THR A 355 -7.10 -6.70 -13.09
C THR A 355 -7.09 -7.91 -14.05
N LEU A 356 -7.20 -9.13 -13.53
CA LEU A 356 -7.14 -10.37 -14.29
C LEU A 356 -8.48 -11.06 -14.55
N GLY A 357 -9.60 -10.46 -14.14
CA GLY A 357 -10.92 -11.07 -14.35
C GLY A 357 -11.83 -10.20 -15.19
N LYS A 358 -11.98 -10.48 -16.49
CA LYS A 358 -12.94 -9.77 -17.36
C LYS A 358 -14.38 -9.90 -16.83
N PHE A 359 -14.80 -11.13 -16.52
CA PHE A 359 -16.08 -11.42 -15.85
C PHE A 359 -16.20 -10.79 -14.45
N GLN A 360 -15.07 -10.52 -13.78
CA GLN A 360 -15.06 -9.92 -12.45
C GLN A 360 -15.23 -8.40 -12.51
N LEU A 361 -14.77 -7.76 -13.59
CA LEU A 361 -15.01 -6.36 -13.88
C LEU A 361 -16.43 -6.10 -14.39
N GLU A 362 -17.06 -7.09 -15.02
CA GLU A 362 -18.40 -6.97 -15.64
C GLU A 362 -19.57 -7.24 -14.67
N ARG A 363 -19.31 -7.77 -13.46
CA ARG A 363 -20.40 -8.06 -12.49
C ARG A 363 -20.78 -6.78 -11.73
N GLN A 364 -21.95 -6.22 -12.03
CA GLN A 364 -22.50 -5.10 -11.26
C GLN A 364 -22.70 -5.48 -9.79
N VAL A 365 -22.27 -4.59 -8.88
CA VAL A 365 -22.43 -4.79 -7.42
C VAL A 365 -23.84 -4.39 -6.98
N LEU A 366 -24.31 -3.25 -7.48
CA LEU A 366 -25.67 -2.76 -7.37
C LEU A 366 -26.24 -2.61 -8.79
N GLU A 367 -27.45 -3.12 -9.03
CA GLU A 367 -28.04 -3.10 -10.38
C GLU A 367 -28.27 -1.66 -10.85
N GLY A 368 -27.79 -1.33 -12.06
CA GLY A 368 -27.93 0.01 -12.65
C GLY A 368 -27.01 1.09 -12.05
N VAL A 369 -26.02 0.70 -11.25
CA VAL A 369 -25.00 1.59 -10.68
C VAL A 369 -23.70 1.45 -11.47
N ASP A 370 -23.48 2.37 -12.41
CA ASP A 370 -22.28 2.40 -13.23
C ASP A 370 -21.26 3.44 -12.73
N PRO A 371 -19.96 3.11 -12.75
CA PRO A 371 -18.91 4.08 -12.40
C PRO A 371 -18.83 5.20 -13.44
N PHE A 372 -18.46 6.40 -12.99
CA PHE A 372 -18.00 7.43 -13.91
C PHE A 372 -16.60 7.12 -14.45
N ALA A 373 -16.16 7.90 -15.43
CA ALA A 373 -14.86 7.72 -16.09
C ALA A 373 -13.71 7.68 -15.08
N ILE A 374 -12.71 6.83 -15.36
CA ILE A 374 -11.52 6.72 -14.51
C ILE A 374 -10.72 8.03 -14.53
N ASP A 375 -10.30 8.47 -13.35
CA ASP A 375 -9.37 9.59 -13.21
C ASP A 375 -7.96 9.14 -13.54
N LEU A 376 -7.37 9.72 -14.58
CA LEU A 376 -6.01 9.40 -15.00
C LEU A 376 -5.00 9.93 -13.98
N GLN A 377 -3.90 9.20 -13.82
CA GLN A 377 -2.80 9.60 -12.98
C GLN A 377 -1.97 10.67 -13.69
N ALA A 378 -1.59 11.71 -12.96
CA ALA A 378 -0.60 12.69 -13.38
C ALA A 378 0.73 12.02 -13.79
N GLU A 379 1.46 12.57 -14.75
CA GLU A 379 2.73 12.00 -15.24
C GLU A 379 3.73 11.70 -14.11
N HIS A 380 3.79 12.60 -13.11
CA HIS A 380 4.62 12.51 -11.91
C HIS A 380 3.82 12.73 -10.62
N GLY A 381 2.61 12.18 -10.53
CA GLY A 381 1.77 12.39 -9.35
C GLY A 381 0.67 11.36 -9.17
N PHE A 382 -0.35 11.73 -8.41
CA PHE A 382 -1.49 10.88 -8.08
C PHE A 382 -2.73 11.37 -8.84
N ASN A 383 -3.73 10.51 -8.98
CA ASN A 383 -5.02 10.82 -9.61
C ASN A 383 -5.94 11.70 -8.73
N ASN A 384 -5.40 12.32 -7.68
CA ASN A 384 -6.12 13.24 -6.78
C ASN A 384 -5.57 14.67 -6.84
N ARG A 385 -4.84 15.05 -7.90
CA ARG A 385 -4.36 16.43 -8.08
C ARG A 385 -5.49 17.37 -8.50
N GLY A 386 -5.71 18.44 -7.74
CA GLY A 386 -6.77 19.42 -8.03
C GLY A 386 -6.67 20.08 -9.40
N GLU A 387 -5.45 20.32 -9.89
CA GLU A 387 -5.16 20.89 -11.21
C GLU A 387 -5.65 20.02 -12.38
N GLU A 388 -5.79 18.71 -12.17
CA GLU A 388 -6.16 17.73 -13.20
C GLU A 388 -7.61 17.27 -13.08
N LEU A 389 -8.21 17.40 -11.88
CA LEU A 389 -9.57 16.97 -11.59
C LEU A 389 -10.62 18.05 -11.95
N SER A 390 -10.80 18.29 -13.25
CA SER A 390 -11.89 19.13 -13.75
C SER A 390 -13.26 18.43 -13.72
N VAL A 391 -14.33 19.23 -13.77
CA VAL A 391 -15.73 18.74 -13.87
C VAL A 391 -16.38 19.31 -15.13
N SER A 392 -16.67 18.42 -16.08
CA SER A 392 -17.49 18.74 -17.24
C SER A 392 -18.98 18.70 -16.88
N PRO A 393 -19.86 19.38 -17.65
CA PRO A 393 -21.31 19.25 -17.48
C PRO A 393 -21.80 17.80 -17.53
N LEU A 394 -21.22 16.98 -18.42
CA LEU A 394 -21.54 15.54 -18.55
C LEU A 394 -21.16 14.76 -17.30
N LEU A 395 -20.01 15.07 -16.68
CA LEU A 395 -19.60 14.42 -15.44
C LEU A 395 -20.54 14.80 -14.28
N LEU A 396 -20.96 16.06 -14.21
CA LEU A 396 -21.92 16.52 -13.20
C LEU A 396 -23.27 15.80 -13.32
N GLU A 397 -23.78 15.64 -14.55
CA GLU A 397 -25.00 14.85 -14.81
C GLU A 397 -24.81 13.39 -14.41
N SER A 398 -23.65 12.80 -14.73
CA SER A 398 -23.31 11.42 -14.35
C SER A 398 -23.28 11.23 -12.83
N LEU A 399 -22.68 12.18 -12.08
CA LEU A 399 -22.63 12.14 -10.61
C LEU A 399 -24.03 12.26 -9.98
N LEU A 400 -24.90 13.11 -10.55
CA LEU A 400 -26.28 13.26 -10.09
C LEU A 400 -27.11 12.00 -10.37
N SER A 401 -26.96 11.42 -11.56
CA SER A 401 -27.59 10.14 -11.91
C SER A 401 -27.11 9.01 -10.99
N LEU A 402 -25.81 8.98 -10.72
CA LEU A 402 -25.16 7.99 -9.86
C LEU A 402 -25.68 8.03 -8.41
N GLY A 403 -25.80 9.22 -7.81
CA GLY A 403 -26.37 9.34 -6.45
C GLY A 403 -27.78 8.77 -6.35
N ARG A 404 -28.59 8.90 -7.41
CA ARG A 404 -29.94 8.35 -7.49
C ARG A 404 -29.93 6.84 -7.72
N SER A 405 -29.10 6.34 -8.64
CA SER A 405 -29.05 4.90 -8.92
C SER A 405 -28.61 4.10 -7.70
N ILE A 406 -27.64 4.60 -6.91
CA ILE A 406 -27.16 3.93 -5.69
C ILE A 406 -28.30 3.66 -4.70
N VAL A 407 -29.07 4.68 -4.33
CA VAL A 407 -30.11 4.55 -3.29
C VAL A 407 -31.37 3.81 -3.79
N HIS A 408 -31.59 3.80 -5.11
CA HIS A 408 -32.72 3.14 -5.75
C HIS A 408 -32.42 1.73 -6.26
N ALA A 409 -31.16 1.28 -6.19
CA ALA A 409 -30.80 -0.08 -6.53
C ALA A 409 -31.63 -1.10 -5.71
N PRO A 410 -32.13 -2.19 -6.32
CA PRO A 410 -32.96 -3.19 -5.64
C PRO A 410 -32.31 -3.78 -4.39
N GLU A 411 -30.98 -3.94 -4.42
CA GLU A 411 -30.19 -4.54 -3.35
C GLU A 411 -29.89 -3.56 -2.20
N PHE A 412 -30.08 -2.26 -2.42
CA PHE A 412 -29.60 -1.21 -1.52
C PHE A 412 -30.04 -1.40 -0.07
N ASP A 413 -31.32 -1.67 0.17
CA ASP A 413 -31.88 -1.81 1.53
C ASP A 413 -31.32 -3.04 2.26
N ALA A 414 -30.89 -4.09 1.56
CA ALA A 414 -30.14 -5.17 2.19
C ALA A 414 -28.67 -4.76 2.37
N TYR A 415 -28.10 -4.02 1.42
CA TYR A 415 -26.69 -3.72 1.33
C TYR A 415 -26.19 -2.68 2.35
N THR A 416 -27.05 -1.78 2.83
CA THR A 416 -26.73 -0.78 3.86
C THR A 416 -27.09 -1.26 5.27
N ALA A 417 -26.25 -0.94 6.26
CA ALA A 417 -26.57 -1.14 7.67
C ALA A 417 -27.58 -0.10 8.22
N LEU A 418 -27.93 0.92 7.43
CA LEU A 418 -28.76 2.04 7.86
C LEU A 418 -30.28 1.84 7.64
N THR A 419 -30.68 0.69 7.08
CA THR A 419 -32.06 0.37 6.65
C THR A 419 -33.09 0.49 7.76
N ASP A 420 -32.75 0.04 8.97
CA ASP A 420 -33.64 0.03 10.13
C ASP A 420 -33.39 1.19 11.10
N THR A 421 -32.46 2.08 10.76
CA THR A 421 -32.11 3.26 11.55
C THR A 421 -32.43 4.53 10.76
N PHE A 422 -31.48 5.03 9.96
CA PHE A 422 -31.60 6.29 9.23
C PHE A 422 -32.73 6.29 8.18
N PHE A 423 -32.99 5.16 7.53
CA PHE A 423 -34.05 5.03 6.50
C PHE A 423 -35.41 4.63 7.05
N LYS A 424 -35.53 4.47 8.38
CA LYS A 424 -36.77 4.12 9.07
C LYS A 424 -37.26 5.32 9.86
N GLU A 425 -38.56 5.55 9.85
CA GLU A 425 -39.17 6.63 10.61
C GLU A 425 -38.82 6.49 12.10
N GLN A 426 -38.28 7.55 12.68
CA GLN A 426 -37.90 7.60 14.09
C GLN A 426 -38.76 8.62 14.84
N LYS A 427 -38.73 8.55 16.17
CA LYS A 427 -39.42 9.53 17.03
C LYS A 427 -38.75 10.90 17.03
N SER A 428 -37.45 10.95 16.74
CA SER A 428 -36.66 12.19 16.68
C SER A 428 -37.07 13.03 15.46
N SER A 429 -36.86 14.34 15.52
CA SER A 429 -37.12 15.18 14.36
C SER A 429 -36.17 14.84 13.20
N VAL A 430 -36.64 15.03 11.96
CA VAL A 430 -35.81 14.80 10.76
C VAL A 430 -34.54 15.66 10.80
N GLY A 431 -34.63 16.88 11.36
CA GLY A 431 -33.46 17.75 11.53
C GLY A 431 -32.39 17.17 12.45
N ASP A 432 -32.78 16.54 13.56
CA ASP A 432 -31.86 15.92 14.51
C ASP A 432 -31.16 14.69 13.92
N ILE A 433 -31.87 13.95 13.03
CA ILE A 433 -31.31 12.80 12.31
C ILE A 433 -30.37 13.26 11.20
N LEU A 434 -30.75 14.30 10.45
CA LEU A 434 -29.99 14.77 9.28
C LEU A 434 -28.72 15.53 9.66
N ARG A 435 -28.69 16.27 10.78
CA ARG A 435 -27.51 17.07 11.15
C ARG A 435 -26.23 16.24 11.24
N PRO A 436 -26.11 15.19 12.08
CA PRO A 436 -24.88 14.41 12.18
C PRO A 436 -24.52 13.74 10.85
N PHE A 437 -25.52 13.31 10.07
CA PHE A 437 -25.30 12.73 8.75
C PHE A 437 -24.72 13.73 7.75
N LEU A 438 -25.26 14.96 7.72
CA LEU A 438 -24.76 16.04 6.86
C LEU A 438 -23.37 16.52 7.30
N GLU A 439 -23.12 16.62 8.61
CA GLU A 439 -21.80 16.99 9.14
C GLU A 439 -20.73 15.99 8.72
N ARG A 440 -21.04 14.69 8.77
CA ARG A 440 -20.15 13.64 8.29
C ARG A 440 -19.99 13.66 6.77
N ALA A 441 -21.08 13.82 6.02
CA ALA A 441 -21.05 13.89 4.56
C ALA A 441 -20.23 15.09 4.04
N PHE A 442 -20.37 16.24 4.69
CA PHE A 442 -19.67 17.49 4.33
C PHE A 442 -18.38 17.70 5.12
N ARG A 443 -18.01 16.75 5.98
CA ARG A 443 -16.73 16.69 6.71
C ARG A 443 -16.48 17.94 7.57
N GLY A 444 -17.55 18.52 8.10
CA GLY A 444 -17.47 19.77 8.85
C GLY A 444 -18.83 20.24 9.36
N PRO A 445 -18.86 21.36 10.10
CA PRO A 445 -20.09 21.90 10.66
C PRO A 445 -21.08 22.32 9.57
N VAL A 446 -22.38 22.13 9.84
CA VAL A 446 -23.46 22.45 8.90
C VAL A 446 -24.29 23.60 9.45
N GLU A 447 -24.34 24.69 8.67
CA GLU A 447 -25.20 25.85 8.95
C GLU A 447 -26.68 25.47 9.00
N ASP A 448 -27.43 26.10 9.91
CA ASP A 448 -28.87 25.85 10.07
C ASP A 448 -29.66 26.08 8.78
N ALA A 449 -29.31 27.11 8.02
CA ALA A 449 -29.95 27.38 6.73
C ALA A 449 -29.74 26.24 5.73
N ALA A 450 -28.58 25.57 5.75
CA ALA A 450 -28.32 24.40 4.92
C ALA A 450 -29.10 23.18 5.40
N LEU A 451 -29.12 22.92 6.71
CA LEU A 451 -29.92 21.84 7.29
C LEU A 451 -31.40 21.98 6.94
N GLN A 452 -31.97 23.17 7.11
CA GLN A 452 -33.39 23.41 6.84
C GLN A 452 -33.77 23.20 5.36
N ARG A 453 -32.84 23.42 4.42
CA ARG A 453 -33.08 23.07 3.00
C ARG A 453 -33.27 21.56 2.80
N TYR A 454 -32.45 20.73 3.44
CA TYR A 454 -32.58 19.27 3.34
C TYR A 454 -33.81 18.75 4.09
N VAL A 455 -34.16 19.34 5.24
CA VAL A 455 -35.40 19.02 5.98
C VAL A 455 -36.65 19.38 5.16
N ALA A 456 -36.68 20.57 4.56
CA ALA A 456 -37.79 20.97 3.69
C ALA A 456 -37.89 20.05 2.46
N PHE A 457 -36.76 19.65 1.87
CA PHE A 457 -36.73 18.71 0.76
C PHE A 457 -37.25 17.32 1.14
N HIS A 458 -36.89 16.83 2.33
CA HIS A 458 -37.45 15.60 2.89
C HIS A 458 -38.98 15.66 2.97
N HIS A 459 -39.54 16.69 3.61
CA HIS A 459 -41.00 16.81 3.77
C HIS A 459 -41.74 16.91 2.44
N ALA A 460 -41.16 17.59 1.45
CA ALA A 460 -41.71 17.66 0.10
C ALA A 460 -41.75 16.27 -0.57
N GLU A 461 -40.66 15.51 -0.48
CA GLU A 461 -40.57 14.17 -1.06
C GLU A 461 -41.44 13.15 -0.31
N GLU A 462 -41.56 13.27 1.00
CA GLU A 462 -42.44 12.45 1.83
C GLU A 462 -43.91 12.70 1.45
N SER A 463 -44.29 13.97 1.30
CA SER A 463 -45.64 14.35 0.82
C SER A 463 -45.92 13.83 -0.59
N ARG A 464 -44.90 13.79 -1.46
CA ARG A 464 -45.02 13.33 -2.86
C ARG A 464 -45.10 11.81 -2.98
N THR A 465 -44.33 11.07 -2.17
CA THR A 465 -44.18 9.61 -2.30
C THR A 465 -45.02 8.83 -1.30
N GLY A 466 -45.48 9.47 -0.22
CA GLY A 466 -46.15 8.81 0.91
C GLY A 466 -45.24 7.87 1.71
N SER A 467 -43.91 7.99 1.58
CA SER A 467 -42.95 7.09 2.20
C SER A 467 -41.74 7.83 2.75
N TYR A 468 -41.56 7.78 4.07
CA TYR A 468 -40.38 8.29 4.77
C TYR A 468 -39.08 7.74 4.18
N ARG A 469 -39.03 6.43 3.93
CA ARG A 469 -37.85 5.76 3.36
C ARG A 469 -37.49 6.31 1.99
N LEU A 470 -38.47 6.48 1.11
CA LEU A 470 -38.22 7.02 -0.23
C LEU A 470 -37.80 8.49 -0.17
N ALA A 471 -38.38 9.27 0.74
CA ALA A 471 -37.97 10.66 0.98
C ALA A 471 -36.52 10.75 1.45
N MET A 472 -36.11 9.91 2.41
CA MET A 472 -34.73 9.86 2.88
C MET A 472 -33.76 9.40 1.79
N LYS A 473 -34.14 8.45 0.93
CA LYS A 473 -33.36 8.09 -0.26
C LYS A 473 -33.16 9.28 -1.20
N SER A 474 -34.21 10.07 -1.48
CA SER A 474 -34.10 11.30 -2.27
C SER A 474 -33.15 12.31 -1.63
N VAL A 475 -33.23 12.50 -0.30
CA VAL A 475 -32.32 13.39 0.44
C VAL A 475 -30.87 12.93 0.31
N VAL A 476 -30.58 11.64 0.48
CA VAL A 476 -29.24 11.08 0.31
C VAL A 476 -28.73 11.30 -1.11
N ALA A 477 -29.53 11.03 -2.14
CA ALA A 477 -29.13 11.30 -3.51
C ALA A 477 -28.76 12.78 -3.75
N ALA A 478 -29.50 13.71 -3.12
CA ALA A 478 -29.19 15.14 -3.17
C ALA A 478 -27.90 15.51 -2.39
N ILE A 479 -27.59 14.80 -1.30
CA ILE A 479 -26.34 14.97 -0.55
C ILE A 479 -25.15 14.50 -1.40
N LEU A 480 -25.25 13.32 -2.03
CA LEU A 480 -24.18 12.75 -2.85
C LEU A 480 -23.87 13.60 -4.10
N ALA A 481 -24.86 14.31 -4.63
CA ALA A 481 -24.69 15.24 -5.75
C ALA A 481 -24.25 16.65 -5.32
N SER A 482 -24.15 16.94 -4.02
CA SER A 482 -23.81 18.27 -3.52
C SER A 482 -22.33 18.60 -3.75
N PRO A 483 -21.97 19.82 -4.17
CA PRO A 483 -20.57 20.27 -4.21
C PRO A 483 -19.85 20.10 -2.87
N LYS A 484 -20.56 20.26 -1.74
CA LYS A 484 -19.98 20.05 -0.40
C LYS A 484 -19.60 18.59 -0.12
N PHE A 485 -20.23 17.63 -0.79
CA PHE A 485 -19.84 16.22 -0.71
C PHE A 485 -18.76 15.90 -1.74
N LEU A 486 -18.93 16.38 -2.98
CA LEU A 486 -18.06 16.07 -4.11
C LEU A 486 -16.68 16.70 -4.04
N TYR A 487 -16.52 17.83 -3.35
CA TYR A 487 -15.26 18.56 -3.29
C TYR A 487 -14.61 18.47 -1.90
N VAL A 488 -13.28 18.33 -1.94
CA VAL A 488 -12.37 18.59 -0.83
C VAL A 488 -11.97 20.06 -0.96
N PHE A 489 -12.42 20.84 0.00
CA PHE A 489 -12.17 22.27 0.09
C PHE A 489 -11.55 22.57 1.46
N GLU A 490 -10.65 23.54 1.46
CA GLU A 490 -10.06 24.13 2.65
C GLU A 490 -10.24 25.64 2.52
N GLY A 491 -10.60 26.30 3.62
CA GLY A 491 -10.90 27.71 3.66
C GLY A 491 -9.76 28.55 3.09
N LYS A 492 -10.05 29.35 2.05
CA LYS A 492 -9.19 30.48 1.73
C LYS A 492 -9.46 31.58 2.75
N SER A 493 -8.42 32.07 3.43
CA SER A 493 -8.49 33.45 3.92
C SER A 493 -7.89 34.35 2.87
N ASP A 494 -8.53 35.50 2.64
CA ASP A 494 -8.09 36.53 1.70
C ASP A 494 -6.81 37.26 2.13
N GLN A 495 -6.09 36.77 3.15
CA GLN A 495 -4.79 37.31 3.53
C GLN A 495 -3.69 36.45 2.92
N GLU A 496 -2.69 37.11 2.33
CA GLU A 496 -1.46 36.54 1.75
C GLU A 496 -0.62 35.68 2.72
N GLY A 497 -1.11 35.42 3.94
CA GLY A 497 -0.51 34.54 4.94
C GLY A 497 -1.10 33.14 4.88
N LYS A 498 -0.21 32.15 4.74
CA LYS A 498 -0.51 30.73 4.96
C LYS A 498 -1.08 30.54 6.38
N LEU A 499 -2.38 30.35 6.54
CA LEU A 499 -3.00 30.04 7.84
C LEU A 499 -2.89 28.53 8.14
N PRO A 500 -2.75 28.14 9.42
CA PRO A 500 -2.81 26.74 9.81
C PRO A 500 -4.21 26.17 9.52
N LEU A 501 -4.27 24.90 9.12
CA LEU A 501 -5.54 24.19 8.91
C LEU A 501 -6.38 24.19 10.18
N ASN A 502 -7.69 24.34 10.02
CA ASN A 502 -8.59 24.06 11.14
C ASN A 502 -8.67 22.55 11.42
N ASP A 503 -9.15 22.16 12.59
CA ASP A 503 -9.17 20.73 12.97
C ASP A 503 -10.06 19.86 12.04
N PHE A 504 -11.11 20.42 11.42
CA PHE A 504 -11.92 19.68 10.43
C PHE A 504 -11.17 19.46 9.11
N GLU A 505 -10.41 20.46 8.65
CA GLU A 505 -9.54 20.34 7.48
C GLU A 505 -8.41 19.35 7.73
N LEU A 506 -7.82 19.37 8.93
CA LEU A 506 -6.82 18.38 9.34
C LEU A 506 -7.43 16.96 9.38
N ALA A 507 -8.62 16.79 9.98
CA ALA A 507 -9.34 15.53 9.97
C ALA A 507 -9.60 15.01 8.54
N GLN A 508 -10.03 15.91 7.65
CA GLN A 508 -10.26 15.59 6.25
C GLN A 508 -8.96 15.15 5.54
N ARG A 509 -7.84 15.85 5.75
CA ARG A 509 -6.56 15.43 5.16
C ARG A 509 -6.12 14.06 5.65
N LEU A 510 -6.19 13.82 6.95
CA LEU A 510 -5.83 12.53 7.55
C LEU A 510 -6.69 11.40 7.00
N SER A 511 -8.01 11.60 6.90
CA SER A 511 -8.93 10.56 6.41
C SER A 511 -8.72 10.24 4.94
N PHE A 512 -8.53 11.25 4.08
CA PHE A 512 -8.28 11.00 2.66
C PHE A 512 -6.88 10.44 2.40
N PHE A 513 -5.88 10.81 3.21
CA PHE A 513 -4.56 10.23 3.10
C PHE A 513 -4.52 8.75 3.53
N LEU A 514 -5.00 8.45 4.74
CA LEU A 514 -4.87 7.11 5.33
C LEU A 514 -5.93 6.13 4.83
N TRP A 515 -7.15 6.60 4.60
CA TRP A 515 -8.30 5.75 4.27
C TRP A 515 -8.88 6.01 2.88
N SER A 516 -8.41 7.06 2.18
CA SER A 516 -9.01 7.49 0.90
C SER A 516 -10.55 7.63 1.00
N SER A 517 -11.02 8.16 2.13
CA SER A 517 -12.43 8.24 2.48
C SER A 517 -12.69 9.40 3.46
N ILE A 518 -13.96 9.59 3.83
CA ILE A 518 -14.39 10.60 4.81
C ILE A 518 -13.93 10.25 6.24
N PRO A 519 -13.75 11.25 7.13
CA PRO A 519 -13.49 11.03 8.54
C PRO A 519 -14.57 10.17 9.20
N ASP A 520 -14.18 9.38 10.20
CA ASP A 520 -15.13 8.69 11.06
C ASP A 520 -15.56 9.57 12.25
N ASP A 521 -16.53 9.08 13.02
CA ASP A 521 -17.15 9.85 14.09
C ASP A 521 -16.14 10.22 15.19
N SER A 522 -15.15 9.34 15.48
CA SER A 522 -14.08 9.62 16.44
C SER A 522 -13.20 10.78 15.99
N LEU A 523 -12.79 10.81 14.73
CA LEU A 523 -11.96 11.88 14.19
C LEU A 523 -12.74 13.20 14.09
N MET A 524 -14.00 13.13 13.67
CA MET A 524 -14.91 14.29 13.65
C MET A 524 -15.16 14.87 15.04
N GLU A 525 -15.26 14.04 16.08
CA GLU A 525 -15.44 14.51 17.46
C GLU A 525 -14.16 15.17 18.03
N ALA A 526 -12.98 14.64 17.70
CA ALA A 526 -11.71 15.29 18.04
C ALA A 526 -11.61 16.67 17.37
N ALA A 527 -12.02 16.76 16.10
CA ALA A 527 -12.07 18.01 15.37
C ALA A 527 -13.10 19.00 15.96
N ARG A 528 -14.29 18.52 16.31
CA ARG A 528 -15.35 19.34 16.94
C ARG A 528 -14.91 19.96 18.27
N ARG A 529 -14.07 19.26 19.03
CA ARG A 529 -13.53 19.75 20.31
C ARG A 529 -12.33 20.69 20.15
N GLY A 530 -11.80 20.84 18.94
CA GLY A 530 -10.59 21.64 18.70
C GLY A 530 -9.32 21.03 19.30
N GLU A 531 -9.30 19.70 19.45
CA GLU A 531 -8.22 18.97 20.11
C GLU A 531 -7.26 18.32 19.11
N LEU A 532 -7.61 18.23 17.82
CA LEU A 532 -6.87 17.44 16.82
C LEU A 532 -5.51 18.04 16.47
N THR A 533 -5.34 19.35 16.60
CA THR A 533 -4.05 20.04 16.46
C THR A 533 -3.08 19.78 17.62
N GLN A 534 -3.53 19.18 18.73
CA GLN A 534 -2.65 18.78 19.82
C GLN A 534 -1.85 17.54 19.41
N VAL A 535 -0.53 17.56 19.60
CA VAL A 535 0.40 16.53 19.09
C VAL A 535 0.03 15.14 19.59
N GLU A 536 -0.31 15.01 20.88
CA GLU A 536 -0.65 13.73 21.50
C GLU A 536 -1.97 13.16 20.98
N VAL A 537 -2.95 14.04 20.73
CA VAL A 537 -4.26 13.65 20.18
C VAL A 537 -4.13 13.27 18.72
N LEU A 538 -3.39 14.06 17.94
CA LEU A 538 -3.07 13.78 16.55
C LEU A 538 -2.40 12.42 16.42
N GLU A 539 -1.35 12.18 17.20
CA GLU A 539 -0.61 10.91 17.18
C GLU A 539 -1.52 9.73 17.54
N SER A 540 -2.34 9.87 18.59
CA SER A 540 -3.30 8.84 18.98
C SER A 540 -4.32 8.55 17.88
N GLN A 541 -4.84 9.58 17.21
CA GLN A 541 -5.79 9.41 16.11
C GLN A 541 -5.13 8.73 14.93
N VAL A 542 -3.91 9.10 14.53
CA VAL A 542 -3.28 8.43 13.39
C VAL A 542 -2.92 6.98 13.70
N ARG A 543 -2.40 6.67 14.89
CA ARG A 543 -2.15 5.28 15.29
C ARG A 543 -3.43 4.44 15.17
N ARG A 544 -4.53 4.92 15.75
CA ARG A 544 -5.85 4.28 15.63
C ARG A 544 -6.28 4.10 14.17
N MET A 545 -6.05 5.11 13.32
CA MET A 545 -6.42 5.05 11.91
C MET A 545 -5.57 4.06 11.12
N LEU A 546 -4.27 3.94 11.43
CA LEU A 546 -3.38 2.95 10.83
C LEU A 546 -3.73 1.53 11.27
N ASP A 547 -4.24 1.35 12.48
CA ASP A 547 -4.69 0.07 13.03
C ASP A 547 -6.13 -0.30 12.61
N ASP A 548 -6.81 0.55 11.84
CA ASP A 548 -8.12 0.25 11.22
C ASP A 548 -7.94 -0.45 9.86
N PRO A 549 -8.74 -1.47 9.51
CA PRO A 549 -8.67 -2.15 8.21
C PRO A 549 -8.80 -1.23 6.99
N ARG A 550 -9.40 -0.04 7.14
CA ARG A 550 -9.46 0.99 6.09
C ARG A 550 -8.08 1.52 5.70
N SER A 551 -7.05 1.39 6.56
CA SER A 551 -5.68 1.80 6.25
C SER A 551 -5.04 1.01 5.11
N ARG A 552 -5.67 -0.09 4.68
CA ARG A 552 -5.32 -0.81 3.45
C ARG A 552 -5.37 0.06 2.19
N ALA A 553 -6.12 1.17 2.23
CA ALA A 553 -6.12 2.17 1.17
C ALA A 553 -4.71 2.71 0.85
N LEU A 554 -3.78 2.72 1.81
CA LEU A 554 -2.37 3.07 1.56
C LEU A 554 -1.71 2.11 0.57
N SER A 555 -1.97 0.81 0.66
CA SER A 555 -1.49 -0.16 -0.32
C SER A 555 -2.25 -0.06 -1.65
N GLU A 556 -3.59 -0.16 -1.59
CA GLU A 556 -4.44 -0.26 -2.78
C GLU A 556 -4.45 1.02 -3.63
N ASN A 557 -4.31 2.18 -3.00
CA ASN A 557 -4.38 3.47 -3.67
C ASN A 557 -3.01 4.14 -3.76
N PHE A 558 -2.33 4.37 -2.63
CA PHE A 558 -1.05 5.10 -2.62
C PHE A 558 0.08 4.26 -3.23
N ALA A 559 0.40 3.08 -2.69
CA ALA A 559 1.54 2.28 -3.12
C ALA A 559 1.40 1.84 -4.59
N ARG A 560 0.18 1.47 -5.00
CA ARG A 560 -0.14 1.16 -6.40
C ARG A 560 0.22 2.31 -7.36
N GLN A 561 -0.16 3.54 -7.02
CA GLN A 561 0.09 4.72 -7.84
C GLN A 561 1.55 5.19 -7.76
N TRP A 562 2.12 5.18 -6.55
CA TRP A 562 3.52 5.51 -6.31
C TRP A 562 4.43 4.62 -7.18
N LEU A 563 4.22 3.30 -7.14
CA LEU A 563 4.98 2.35 -7.94
C LEU A 563 4.61 2.36 -9.43
N ARG A 564 3.57 3.08 -9.85
CA ARG A 564 3.05 3.14 -11.23
C ARG A 564 2.67 1.77 -11.80
N LEU A 565 2.09 0.90 -10.96
CA LEU A 565 1.75 -0.46 -11.36
C LEU A 565 0.70 -0.51 -12.47
N ASP A 566 -0.10 0.54 -12.66
CA ASP A 566 -1.05 0.67 -13.77
C ASP A 566 -0.39 0.54 -15.15
N GLN A 567 0.88 0.93 -15.29
CA GLN A 567 1.63 0.78 -16.55
C GLN A 567 1.82 -0.67 -16.97
N LEU A 568 1.81 -1.60 -16.04
CA LEU A 568 1.93 -3.02 -16.37
C LEU A 568 0.69 -3.55 -17.11
N ILE A 569 -0.47 -2.89 -16.97
CA ILE A 569 -1.69 -3.24 -17.72
C ILE A 569 -1.46 -3.07 -19.22
N THR A 570 -0.79 -1.98 -19.60
CA THR A 570 -0.48 -1.63 -20.99
C THR A 570 0.85 -2.19 -21.47
N ALA A 571 1.68 -2.76 -20.58
CA ALA A 571 2.88 -3.49 -20.98
C ALA A 571 2.51 -4.75 -21.78
N VAL A 572 3.08 -4.88 -22.99
CA VAL A 572 2.87 -6.00 -23.90
C VAL A 572 4.23 -6.51 -24.37
N PRO A 573 4.87 -7.43 -23.64
CA PRO A 573 6.01 -8.18 -24.17
C PRO A 573 5.62 -8.87 -25.47
N ASP A 574 6.51 -8.89 -26.46
CA ASP A 574 6.25 -9.55 -27.74
C ASP A 574 5.88 -11.02 -27.53
N PHE A 575 4.77 -11.45 -28.15
CA PHE A 575 4.24 -12.79 -27.93
C PHE A 575 5.17 -13.87 -28.47
N ASP A 576 5.75 -13.66 -29.66
CA ASP A 576 6.58 -14.67 -30.31
C ASP A 576 7.88 -14.89 -29.53
N ARG A 577 8.43 -13.83 -28.94
CA ARG A 577 9.64 -13.89 -28.12
C ARG A 577 9.40 -14.33 -26.67
N PHE A 578 8.28 -13.92 -26.07
CA PHE A 578 7.99 -14.12 -24.64
C PHE A 578 6.72 -14.95 -24.42
N GLN A 579 6.52 -16.04 -25.16
CA GLN A 579 5.34 -16.90 -25.03
C GLN A 579 5.06 -17.34 -23.59
N VAL A 580 6.10 -17.56 -22.78
CA VAL A 580 5.99 -17.97 -21.37
C VAL A 580 5.30 -16.93 -20.47
N TYR A 581 5.32 -15.65 -20.88
CA TYR A 581 4.63 -14.56 -20.18
C TYR A 581 3.11 -14.63 -20.36
N TYR A 582 2.62 -15.43 -21.31
CA TYR A 582 1.22 -15.56 -21.63
C TYR A 582 0.69 -16.94 -21.23
N SER A 583 -0.34 -16.96 -20.39
CA SER A 583 -1.12 -18.15 -20.10
C SER A 583 -2.27 -18.27 -21.08
N ARG A 584 -2.61 -19.50 -21.51
CA ARG A 584 -3.74 -19.74 -22.42
C ARG A 584 -4.83 -20.49 -21.67
N ILE A 585 -5.93 -19.81 -21.38
CA ILE A 585 -7.11 -20.42 -20.76
C ILE A 585 -8.19 -20.50 -21.84
N GLY A 586 -8.36 -21.69 -22.44
CA GLY A 586 -9.25 -21.88 -23.59
C GLY A 586 -8.78 -21.11 -24.84
N CYS A 587 -9.65 -20.22 -25.35
CA CYS A 587 -9.35 -19.36 -26.49
C CYS A 587 -8.73 -18.00 -26.07
N GLU A 588 -8.68 -17.70 -24.78
CA GLU A 588 -8.21 -16.41 -24.26
C GLU A 588 -6.74 -16.48 -23.84
N GLN A 589 -6.02 -15.37 -24.03
CA GLN A 589 -4.62 -15.20 -23.62
C GLN A 589 -4.57 -14.23 -22.44
N TRP A 590 -4.05 -14.71 -21.31
CA TRP A 590 -3.90 -13.96 -20.08
C TRP A 590 -2.43 -13.60 -19.85
N LYS A 591 -2.17 -12.34 -19.50
CA LYS A 591 -0.81 -11.87 -19.17
C LYS A 591 -0.45 -12.30 -17.75
N PHE A 592 0.56 -13.15 -17.60
CA PHE A 592 1.07 -13.56 -16.28
C PHE A 592 1.52 -12.36 -15.45
N GLY A 593 2.15 -11.36 -16.07
CA GLY A 593 2.68 -10.20 -15.34
C GLY A 593 1.64 -9.42 -14.54
N LEU A 594 0.36 -9.46 -14.89
CA LEU A 594 -0.66 -8.81 -14.05
C LEU A 594 -0.70 -9.40 -12.63
N GLN A 595 -0.39 -10.69 -12.44
CA GLN A 595 -0.29 -11.30 -11.09
C GLN A 595 0.91 -10.78 -10.30
N THR A 596 1.98 -10.39 -10.98
CA THR A 596 3.21 -9.91 -10.34
C THR A 596 3.00 -8.57 -9.61
N MET A 597 1.92 -7.84 -9.90
CA MET A 597 1.53 -6.61 -9.17
C MET A 597 1.28 -6.84 -7.68
N VAL A 598 0.84 -8.05 -7.31
CA VAL A 598 0.46 -8.39 -5.93
C VAL A 598 1.69 -8.48 -5.02
N GLU A 599 2.84 -8.90 -5.55
CA GLU A 599 4.10 -9.06 -4.80
C GLU A 599 4.57 -7.76 -4.12
N PRO A 600 4.79 -6.64 -4.82
CA PRO A 600 5.23 -5.40 -4.18
C PRO A 600 4.17 -4.79 -3.25
N LEU A 601 2.87 -5.01 -3.52
CA LEU A 601 1.78 -4.54 -2.65
C LEU A 601 1.73 -5.30 -1.33
N LEU A 602 1.87 -6.63 -1.36
CA LEU A 602 1.93 -7.42 -0.12
C LEU A 602 3.20 -7.15 0.69
N LEU A 603 4.32 -6.85 0.04
CA LEU A 603 5.50 -6.37 0.74
C LEU A 603 5.20 -5.06 1.47
N PHE A 604 4.59 -4.08 0.79
CA PHE A 604 4.17 -2.82 1.40
C PHE A 604 3.20 -3.03 2.58
N GLU A 605 2.17 -3.87 2.42
CA GLU A 605 1.23 -4.20 3.49
C GLU A 605 1.92 -4.87 4.68
N SER A 606 2.88 -5.77 4.43
CA SER A 606 3.65 -6.40 5.51
C SER A 606 4.50 -5.40 6.30
N ILE A 607 5.08 -4.40 5.61
CA ILE A 607 5.83 -3.32 6.25
C ILE A 607 4.90 -2.46 7.10
N GLN A 608 3.71 -2.13 6.56
CA GLN A 608 2.71 -1.31 7.24
C GLN A 608 2.13 -1.99 8.49
N ILE A 609 1.75 -3.27 8.39
CA ILE A 609 1.14 -4.05 9.48
C ILE A 609 2.18 -4.38 10.55
N GLU A 610 3.33 -4.91 10.14
CA GLU A 610 4.36 -5.40 11.07
C GLU A 610 5.31 -4.29 11.54
N ASP A 611 5.02 -3.04 11.16
CA ASP A 611 5.80 -1.85 11.50
C ASP A 611 7.31 -2.04 11.21
N ARG A 612 7.59 -2.60 10.03
CA ARG A 612 8.97 -2.83 9.58
C ARG A 612 9.54 -1.57 8.97
N SER A 613 10.85 -1.57 8.79
CA SER A 613 11.50 -0.49 8.08
C SER A 613 11.07 -0.43 6.62
N ILE A 614 10.81 0.79 6.16
CA ILE A 614 10.58 1.10 4.74
C ILE A 614 11.77 0.74 3.86
N MET A 615 12.98 0.56 4.40
CA MET A 615 14.16 0.13 3.63
C MET A 615 14.00 -1.28 3.04
N LEU A 616 13.06 -2.09 3.55
CA LEU A 616 12.69 -3.37 2.93
C LEU A 616 12.09 -3.19 1.52
N LEU A 617 11.59 -2.01 1.18
CA LEU A 617 11.17 -1.69 -0.19
C LEU A 617 12.37 -1.62 -1.14
N VAL A 618 13.57 -1.30 -0.66
CA VAL A 618 14.80 -1.33 -1.46
C VAL A 618 15.38 -2.74 -1.50
N ASP A 619 15.48 -3.37 -0.34
CA ASP A 619 16.07 -4.70 -0.18
C ASP A 619 15.42 -5.48 0.97
N SER A 620 14.67 -6.52 0.61
CA SER A 620 13.99 -7.42 1.53
C SER A 620 14.54 -8.82 1.41
N ASP A 621 14.66 -9.54 2.54
CA ASP A 621 15.02 -10.96 2.56
C ASP A 621 13.81 -11.89 2.42
N TYR A 622 12.60 -11.34 2.26
CA TYR A 622 11.37 -12.08 2.03
C TYR A 622 10.46 -11.42 0.99
N ALA A 623 9.59 -12.21 0.39
CA ALA A 623 8.50 -11.74 -0.47
C ALA A 623 7.25 -12.61 -0.28
N TYR A 624 6.09 -12.09 -0.69
CA TYR A 624 4.87 -12.87 -0.79
C TYR A 624 4.68 -13.37 -2.21
N ARG A 625 4.80 -14.67 -2.43
CA ARG A 625 4.73 -15.29 -3.76
C ARG A 625 3.82 -16.50 -3.77
N SER A 626 2.98 -16.60 -4.81
CA SER A 626 2.31 -17.84 -5.17
C SER A 626 3.33 -18.89 -5.64
N ASP A 627 2.90 -20.15 -5.77
CA ASP A 627 3.79 -21.21 -6.28
C ASP A 627 4.21 -20.91 -7.72
N GLU A 628 3.30 -20.35 -8.52
CA GLU A 628 3.54 -19.92 -9.91
C GLU A 628 4.53 -18.75 -9.99
N LEU A 629 4.36 -17.74 -9.14
CA LEU A 629 5.30 -16.62 -9.09
C LEU A 629 6.66 -17.04 -8.55
N GLN A 630 6.72 -17.96 -7.60
CA GLN A 630 8.00 -18.50 -7.15
C GLN A 630 8.72 -19.25 -8.29
N ALA A 631 8.01 -20.09 -9.03
CA ALA A 631 8.57 -20.80 -10.18
C ALA A 631 9.07 -19.86 -11.29
N TRP A 632 8.43 -18.70 -11.45
CA TRP A 632 8.86 -17.66 -12.39
C TRP A 632 10.30 -17.18 -12.14
N TYR A 633 10.68 -17.04 -10.86
CA TYR A 633 12.03 -16.65 -10.46
C TYR A 633 13.00 -17.85 -10.44
N ASP A 634 12.60 -18.99 -9.86
CA ASP A 634 13.49 -20.14 -9.64
C ASP A 634 13.77 -20.98 -10.88
N GLN A 635 12.83 -21.00 -11.83
CA GLN A 635 12.87 -21.88 -13.02
C GLN A 635 12.64 -21.07 -14.30
N PRO A 636 13.51 -20.08 -14.62
CA PRO A 636 13.24 -19.12 -15.69
C PRO A 636 13.06 -19.77 -17.07
N ASP A 637 13.73 -20.89 -17.37
CA ASP A 637 13.64 -21.56 -18.68
C ASP A 637 12.37 -22.38 -18.87
N ALA A 638 11.75 -22.82 -17.77
CA ALA A 638 10.58 -23.67 -17.79
C ALA A 638 9.75 -23.52 -16.50
N PRO A 639 9.25 -22.30 -16.19
CA PRO A 639 8.51 -22.06 -14.94
C PRO A 639 7.23 -22.91 -14.86
N PHE A 640 6.80 -23.42 -16.02
CA PHE A 640 5.63 -24.28 -16.22
C PHE A 640 6.02 -25.57 -16.99
N GLY A 641 7.13 -26.22 -16.63
CA GLY A 641 7.84 -27.23 -17.43
C GLY A 641 7.10 -28.49 -17.92
N GLU A 642 5.84 -28.74 -17.51
CA GLU A 642 5.02 -29.83 -18.04
C GLU A 642 3.86 -29.30 -18.90
N LYS A 643 3.47 -30.00 -19.98
CA LYS A 643 2.34 -29.60 -20.86
C LYS A 643 1.01 -29.41 -20.10
N ALA A 644 0.84 -30.04 -18.93
CA ALA A 644 -0.30 -29.86 -18.04
C ALA A 644 -0.32 -28.52 -17.27
N ASN A 645 0.79 -27.78 -17.24
CA ASN A 645 0.92 -26.51 -16.49
C ASN A 645 0.49 -25.25 -17.28
N ARG A 646 0.14 -25.37 -18.56
CA ARG A 646 -0.30 -24.22 -19.39
C ARG A 646 -1.68 -23.63 -18.98
N ASN A 647 -2.44 -24.31 -18.13
CA ASN A 647 -3.80 -23.95 -17.69
C ASN A 647 -3.90 -23.57 -16.19
N ARG A 648 -2.80 -23.31 -15.46
CA ARG A 648 -2.83 -23.26 -13.97
C ARG A 648 -2.88 -21.91 -13.28
N PHE A 649 -2.78 -20.79 -13.99
CA PHE A 649 -3.04 -19.51 -13.34
C PHE A 649 -4.56 -19.37 -13.10
N ASP A 650 -5.01 -19.64 -11.87
CA ASP A 650 -6.38 -19.35 -11.44
C ASP A 650 -6.60 -17.83 -11.45
N THR A 651 -7.40 -17.36 -12.43
CA THR A 651 -7.79 -15.95 -12.57
C THR A 651 -8.70 -15.46 -11.46
N PHE A 652 -9.24 -16.37 -10.63
CA PHE A 652 -10.07 -16.06 -9.49
C PHE A 652 -9.24 -15.84 -8.23
N THR A 653 -8.49 -16.84 -7.75
CA THR A 653 -7.70 -16.73 -6.51
C THR A 653 -6.40 -17.55 -6.52
N GLN A 654 -5.37 -17.06 -5.85
CA GLN A 654 -4.11 -17.78 -5.61
C GLN A 654 -3.69 -17.68 -4.14
N VAL A 655 -2.91 -18.65 -3.69
CA VAL A 655 -2.33 -18.64 -2.35
C VAL A 655 -0.93 -18.04 -2.41
N PHE A 656 -0.77 -16.82 -1.90
CA PHE A 656 0.52 -16.15 -1.72
C PHE A 656 1.10 -16.53 -0.37
N ARG A 657 2.35 -16.99 -0.35
CA ARG A 657 3.05 -17.35 0.89
C ARG A 657 4.23 -16.43 1.14
N LYS A 658 4.45 -16.07 2.40
CA LYS A 658 5.69 -15.42 2.85
C LYS A 658 6.83 -16.40 2.63
N ARG A 659 7.78 -16.05 1.77
CA ARG A 659 8.93 -16.89 1.43
C ARG A 659 10.20 -16.11 1.71
N LYS A 660 11.18 -16.79 2.31
CA LYS A 660 12.54 -16.29 2.40
C LYS A 660 13.17 -16.35 1.00
N LEU A 661 13.83 -15.26 0.61
CA LEU A 661 14.52 -15.16 -0.67
C LEU A 661 15.93 -15.74 -0.56
N ALA A 662 16.34 -16.49 -1.58
CA ALA A 662 17.67 -17.12 -1.62
C ALA A 662 18.79 -16.12 -1.98
N THR A 663 18.43 -14.99 -2.61
CA THR A 663 19.35 -13.96 -3.08
C THR A 663 18.76 -12.57 -2.84
N ARG A 664 19.61 -11.58 -2.58
CA ARG A 664 19.19 -10.17 -2.45
C ARG A 664 18.83 -9.56 -3.80
N ARG A 665 19.22 -10.19 -4.92
CA ARG A 665 18.83 -9.75 -6.28
C ARG A 665 17.32 -9.62 -6.46
N GLU A 666 16.55 -10.42 -5.72
CA GLU A 666 15.09 -10.50 -5.85
C GLU A 666 14.33 -9.69 -4.80
N GLY A 667 15.01 -9.14 -3.79
CA GLY A 667 14.38 -8.45 -2.66
C GLY A 667 13.90 -7.02 -2.95
N GLY A 668 12.80 -6.61 -2.37
CA GLY A 668 12.29 -5.24 -2.51
C GLY A 668 11.48 -5.00 -3.81
N VAL A 669 11.01 -3.77 -3.99
CA VAL A 669 10.10 -3.41 -5.10
C VAL A 669 10.84 -3.13 -6.40
N ILE A 670 12.09 -2.64 -6.32
CA ILE A 670 12.93 -2.22 -7.46
C ILE A 670 13.17 -3.38 -8.44
N THR A 671 13.38 -4.59 -7.90
CA THR A 671 13.71 -5.79 -8.67
C THR A 671 12.52 -6.73 -8.85
N SER A 672 11.30 -6.27 -8.58
CA SER A 672 10.09 -7.07 -8.80
C SER A 672 9.81 -7.27 -10.29
N ALA A 673 9.29 -8.43 -10.67
CA ALA A 673 8.94 -8.74 -12.05
C ALA A 673 7.94 -7.73 -12.65
N ALA A 674 7.02 -7.19 -11.85
CA ALA A 674 6.09 -6.13 -12.24
C ALA A 674 6.84 -4.90 -12.75
N VAL A 675 7.75 -4.37 -11.93
CA VAL A 675 8.53 -3.16 -12.25
C VAL A 675 9.44 -3.41 -13.45
N LEU A 676 10.16 -4.52 -13.48
CA LEU A 676 11.09 -4.85 -14.56
C LEU A 676 10.39 -5.02 -15.91
N THR A 677 9.14 -5.50 -15.90
CA THR A 677 8.33 -5.67 -17.11
C THR A 677 7.75 -4.34 -17.60
N MET A 678 7.11 -3.55 -16.72
CA MET A 678 6.46 -2.30 -17.14
C MET A 678 7.45 -1.22 -17.59
N THR A 679 8.71 -1.32 -17.13
CA THR A 679 9.81 -0.43 -17.53
C THR A 679 10.57 -0.92 -18.78
N SER A 680 10.11 -1.98 -19.44
CA SER A 680 10.71 -2.51 -20.68
C SER A 680 9.91 -2.11 -21.93
N THR A 681 10.43 -2.43 -23.12
CA THR A 681 9.67 -2.36 -24.38
C THR A 681 9.23 -3.76 -24.81
N PRO A 682 8.34 -3.91 -25.81
CA PRO A 682 7.89 -5.23 -26.24
C PRO A 682 9.00 -6.20 -26.60
N LEU A 683 10.07 -5.71 -27.22
CA LEU A 683 11.15 -6.53 -27.77
C LEU A 683 12.45 -6.46 -26.95
N ARG A 684 12.62 -5.54 -26.00
CA ARG A 684 13.90 -5.39 -25.28
C ARG A 684 13.78 -4.70 -23.93
N THR A 685 14.86 -4.79 -23.16
CA THR A 685 15.05 -3.98 -21.96
C THR A 685 15.22 -2.50 -22.32
N SER A 686 14.94 -1.62 -21.37
CA SER A 686 15.14 -0.18 -21.53
C SER A 686 15.81 0.41 -20.29
N PRO A 687 17.16 0.50 -20.27
CA PRO A 687 17.89 1.15 -19.19
C PRO A 687 17.39 2.58 -18.92
N ILE A 688 17.05 3.34 -19.98
CA ILE A 688 16.52 4.70 -19.82
C ILE A 688 15.21 4.69 -19.02
N LYS A 689 14.24 3.85 -19.39
CA LYS A 689 12.94 3.79 -18.69
C LYS A 689 13.09 3.25 -17.27
N ARG A 690 13.94 2.24 -17.08
CA ARG A 690 14.27 1.67 -15.76
C ARG A 690 14.90 2.71 -14.84
N GLY A 691 15.93 3.41 -15.31
CA GLY A 691 16.60 4.46 -14.55
C GLY A 691 15.71 5.66 -14.27
N ALA A 692 14.91 6.10 -15.25
CA ALA A 692 13.95 7.20 -15.06
C ALA A 692 12.86 6.82 -14.06
N TRP A 693 12.40 5.56 -14.06
CA TRP A 693 11.49 5.05 -13.03
C TRP A 693 12.15 5.05 -11.66
N VAL A 694 13.39 4.56 -11.51
CA VAL A 694 14.10 4.60 -10.23
C VAL A 694 14.27 6.04 -9.73
N ALA A 695 14.75 6.96 -10.57
CA ALA A 695 14.92 8.36 -10.20
C ALA A 695 13.58 9.01 -9.79
N GLY A 696 12.54 8.88 -10.61
CA GLY A 696 11.25 9.52 -10.35
C GLY A 696 10.41 8.86 -9.26
N VAL A 697 10.45 7.53 -9.12
CA VAL A 697 9.61 6.76 -8.17
C VAL A 697 10.33 6.48 -6.86
N ILE A 698 11.57 6.00 -6.92
CA ILE A 698 12.33 5.59 -5.73
C ILE A 698 13.01 6.78 -5.05
N PHE A 699 13.43 7.79 -5.82
CA PHE A 699 14.12 8.96 -5.28
C PHE A 699 13.30 10.27 -5.35
N ASN A 700 12.08 10.25 -5.90
CA ASN A 700 11.22 11.43 -6.10
C ASN A 700 11.93 12.58 -6.84
N ASP A 701 12.82 12.23 -7.76
CA ASP A 701 13.66 13.14 -8.52
C ASP A 701 13.49 12.85 -10.03
N PRO A 702 12.31 13.16 -10.60
CA PRO A 702 12.03 12.85 -11.98
C PRO A 702 12.97 13.61 -12.92
N PRO A 703 13.50 12.97 -13.97
CA PRO A 703 14.35 13.66 -14.94
C PRO A 703 13.56 14.72 -15.71
N PRO A 704 14.23 15.76 -16.24
CA PRO A 704 13.57 16.73 -17.10
C PRO A 704 13.01 16.07 -18.36
N PRO A 705 11.98 16.67 -19.00
CA PRO A 705 11.43 16.14 -20.24
C PRO A 705 12.54 16.06 -21.30
N PRO A 706 12.52 15.04 -22.16
CA PRO A 706 13.53 14.91 -23.20
C PRO A 706 13.37 16.02 -24.26
N PRO A 707 14.43 16.32 -25.04
CA PRO A 707 14.35 17.29 -26.14
C PRO A 707 13.28 16.91 -27.18
N ASP A 708 12.75 17.91 -27.90
CA ASP A 708 11.70 17.73 -28.92
C ASP A 708 12.09 16.74 -30.04
N ILE A 709 13.40 16.60 -30.31
CA ILE A 709 13.93 15.70 -31.34
C ILE A 709 14.88 14.71 -30.67
N ILE A 710 14.40 13.47 -30.51
CA ILE A 710 15.19 12.37 -29.95
C ILE A 710 15.56 11.42 -31.09
N PRO A 711 16.85 11.20 -31.38
CA PRO A 711 17.27 10.16 -32.32
C PRO A 711 16.75 8.79 -31.87
N GLU A 712 16.08 8.05 -32.76
CA GLU A 712 15.55 6.74 -32.43
C GLU A 712 16.67 5.74 -32.08
N ILE A 713 16.42 4.92 -31.06
CA ILE A 713 17.22 3.74 -30.72
C ILE A 713 16.47 2.53 -31.26
N GLU A 714 17.17 1.58 -31.86
CA GLU A 714 16.59 0.36 -32.42
C GLU A 714 15.59 -0.28 -31.44
N ALA A 715 14.38 -0.59 -31.94
CA ALA A 715 13.30 -1.11 -31.12
C ALA A 715 13.53 -2.57 -30.68
N ASP A 716 14.28 -3.33 -31.49
CA ASP A 716 14.63 -4.73 -31.25
C ASP A 716 16.12 -4.85 -30.91
N ASP A 717 16.43 -5.52 -29.81
CA ASP A 717 17.82 -5.77 -29.41
C ASP A 717 18.52 -6.79 -30.32
N ALA A 718 17.80 -7.68 -31.00
CA ALA A 718 18.38 -8.62 -31.95
C ALA A 718 19.10 -7.90 -33.09
N LEU A 719 18.59 -6.73 -33.52
CA LEU A 719 19.21 -5.91 -34.55
C LEU A 719 20.50 -5.22 -34.07
N MET A 720 20.55 -4.84 -32.79
CA MET A 720 21.74 -4.25 -32.17
C MET A 720 22.81 -5.32 -31.93
N GLU A 721 22.39 -6.47 -31.40
CA GLU A 721 23.23 -7.61 -31.10
C GLU A 721 23.83 -8.22 -32.37
N ALA A 722 23.09 -8.23 -33.50
CA ALA A 722 23.60 -8.64 -34.81
C ALA A 722 24.76 -7.75 -35.31
N LYS A 723 24.84 -6.50 -34.83
CA LYS A 723 25.97 -5.58 -35.08
C LYS A 723 27.10 -5.74 -34.05
N GLY A 724 26.96 -6.66 -33.10
CA GLY A 724 27.90 -6.86 -32.00
C GLY A 724 27.86 -5.76 -30.93
N LEU A 725 26.79 -4.97 -30.87
CA LEU A 725 26.62 -3.87 -29.93
C LEU A 725 25.70 -4.26 -28.77
N THR A 726 26.09 -3.92 -27.55
CA THR A 726 25.19 -3.99 -26.38
C THR A 726 24.33 -2.73 -26.28
N ILE A 727 23.18 -2.80 -25.58
CA ILE A 727 22.35 -1.61 -25.33
C ILE A 727 23.14 -0.52 -24.61
N ARG A 728 24.05 -0.87 -23.69
CA ARG A 728 24.94 0.08 -23.02
C ARG A 728 25.87 0.80 -23.99
N GLN A 729 26.48 0.08 -24.94
CA GLN A 729 27.32 0.70 -25.97
C GLN A 729 26.50 1.62 -26.88
N ARG A 730 25.29 1.18 -27.26
CA ARG A 730 24.38 1.96 -28.08
C ARG A 730 23.88 3.23 -27.39
N LEU A 731 23.62 3.17 -26.08
CA LEU A 731 23.25 4.32 -25.26
C LEU A 731 24.41 5.28 -25.06
N LYS A 732 25.64 4.79 -24.86
CA LYS A 732 26.84 5.65 -24.85
C LYS A 732 27.04 6.41 -26.16
N GLN A 733 26.74 5.78 -27.29
CA GLN A 733 26.76 6.45 -28.60
C GLN A 733 25.63 7.49 -28.75
N HIS A 734 24.50 7.30 -28.06
CA HIS A 734 23.39 8.26 -28.06
C HIS A 734 23.66 9.45 -27.13
N ALA A 735 24.27 9.20 -25.97
CA ALA A 735 24.57 10.20 -24.96
C ALA A 735 25.84 11.03 -25.25
N SER A 736 26.40 10.96 -26.47
CA SER A 736 27.60 11.72 -26.84
C SER A 736 27.33 13.21 -27.10
N ASP A 737 26.08 13.59 -27.33
CA ASP A 737 25.68 14.99 -27.45
C ASP A 737 25.60 15.67 -26.07
N GLN A 738 26.12 16.89 -25.96
CA GLN A 738 26.18 17.64 -24.69
C GLN A 738 24.79 17.83 -24.05
N ASP A 739 23.75 18.02 -24.88
CA ASP A 739 22.37 18.20 -24.42
C ASP A 739 21.78 16.91 -23.80
N CYS A 740 22.32 15.74 -24.14
CA CYS A 740 21.86 14.45 -23.65
C CYS A 740 22.71 13.91 -22.49
N ALA A 741 24.01 14.26 -22.44
CA ALA A 741 24.95 13.71 -21.48
C ALA A 741 24.56 13.96 -20.01
N SER A 742 24.05 15.15 -19.69
CA SER A 742 23.67 15.52 -18.31
C SER A 742 22.56 14.65 -17.74
N CYS A 743 21.51 14.36 -18.52
CA CYS A 743 20.40 13.52 -18.07
C CYS A 743 20.80 12.04 -18.02
N HIS A 744 21.56 11.59 -19.02
CA HIS A 744 22.06 10.21 -19.07
C HIS A 744 23.02 9.88 -17.91
N ALA A 745 23.83 10.83 -17.45
CA ALA A 745 24.70 10.65 -16.28
C ALA A 745 23.92 10.25 -15.02
N ARG A 746 22.67 10.71 -14.88
CA ARG A 746 21.79 10.41 -13.74
C ARG A 746 20.99 9.13 -13.94
N ILE A 747 20.39 8.97 -15.12
CA ILE A 747 19.45 7.88 -15.42
C ILE A 747 20.18 6.56 -15.69
N ASP A 748 21.21 6.60 -16.54
CA ASP A 748 21.80 5.39 -17.10
C ASP A 748 22.42 4.46 -16.05
N PRO A 749 23.15 4.94 -15.02
CA PRO A 749 23.68 4.06 -13.98
C PRO A 749 22.59 3.23 -13.31
N MET A 750 21.48 3.87 -12.90
CA MET A 750 20.35 3.19 -12.25
C MET A 750 19.69 2.18 -13.21
N GLY A 751 19.59 2.52 -14.49
CA GLY A 751 19.10 1.62 -15.53
C GLY A 751 20.00 0.41 -15.76
N PHE A 752 21.31 0.62 -15.81
CA PHE A 752 22.31 -0.44 -16.03
C PHE A 752 22.38 -1.42 -14.85
N ALA A 753 22.18 -0.94 -13.61
CA ALA A 753 22.07 -1.81 -12.43
C ALA A 753 21.01 -2.91 -12.62
N LEU A 754 19.95 -2.62 -13.37
CA LEU A 754 18.83 -3.51 -13.63
C LEU A 754 18.97 -4.31 -14.94
N GLU A 755 20.05 -4.16 -15.70
CA GLU A 755 20.20 -4.80 -17.01
C GLU A 755 20.43 -6.33 -16.92
N GLY A 756 20.82 -6.81 -15.73
CA GLY A 756 20.84 -8.23 -15.39
C GLY A 756 19.47 -8.91 -15.35
N PHE A 757 18.37 -8.18 -15.60
CA PHE A 757 17.03 -8.73 -15.75
C PHE A 757 16.53 -8.58 -17.18
N ASP A 758 15.93 -9.63 -17.72
CA ASP A 758 15.31 -9.62 -19.05
C ASP A 758 14.03 -8.73 -19.10
N PRO A 759 13.39 -8.56 -20.27
CA PRO A 759 12.21 -7.70 -20.40
C PRO A 759 10.98 -8.14 -19.61
N ILE A 760 10.96 -9.35 -19.07
CA ILE A 760 9.85 -9.92 -18.28
C ILE A 760 10.28 -10.20 -16.83
N GLY A 761 11.41 -9.62 -16.40
CA GLY A 761 11.87 -9.59 -15.02
C GLY A 761 12.63 -10.83 -14.54
N ARG A 762 13.11 -11.70 -15.45
CA ARG A 762 13.91 -12.88 -15.09
C ARG A 762 15.40 -12.55 -15.09
N TRP A 763 16.16 -13.16 -14.19
CA TRP A 763 17.60 -12.97 -14.12
C TRP A 763 18.32 -13.52 -15.36
N ARG A 764 19.36 -12.80 -15.82
CA ARG A 764 20.26 -13.18 -16.90
C ARG A 764 21.68 -12.65 -16.67
N GLU A 765 22.68 -13.43 -17.06
CA GLU A 765 24.10 -13.00 -16.99
C GLU A 765 24.64 -12.50 -18.34
N ARG A 766 23.96 -12.86 -19.44
CA ARG A 766 24.34 -12.54 -20.82
C ARG A 766 23.11 -12.18 -21.64
N TYR A 767 23.33 -11.42 -22.70
CA TYR A 767 22.31 -11.21 -23.74
C TYR A 767 22.06 -12.49 -24.54
N SER A 768 20.98 -12.52 -25.32
CA SER A 768 20.63 -13.66 -26.19
C SER A 768 21.74 -14.04 -27.19
N SER A 769 22.50 -13.05 -27.66
CA SER A 769 23.69 -13.22 -28.50
C SER A 769 24.92 -13.77 -27.79
N GLY A 770 24.91 -13.88 -26.45
CA GLY A 770 26.05 -14.28 -25.63
C GLY A 770 26.97 -13.14 -25.21
N LEU A 771 26.69 -11.90 -25.64
CA LEU A 771 27.39 -10.69 -25.20
C LEU A 771 27.30 -10.54 -23.67
N PRO A 772 28.36 -10.06 -23.00
CA PRO A 772 28.35 -9.87 -21.55
C PRO A 772 27.47 -8.68 -21.15
N ILE A 773 26.80 -8.81 -20.01
CA ILE A 773 26.09 -7.70 -19.37
C ILE A 773 27.05 -7.00 -18.41
N ASP A 774 27.11 -5.67 -18.51
CA ASP A 774 27.84 -4.82 -17.58
C ASP A 774 26.82 -3.99 -16.80
N ALA A 775 26.54 -4.40 -15.57
CA ALA A 775 25.61 -3.74 -14.66
C ALA A 775 26.30 -2.69 -13.76
N SER A 776 27.60 -2.44 -13.94
CA SER A 776 28.35 -1.51 -13.10
C SER A 776 27.96 -0.05 -13.35
N GLY A 777 27.99 0.76 -12.31
CA GLY A 777 27.65 2.17 -12.40
C GLY A 777 28.10 2.97 -11.19
N ARG A 778 27.75 4.26 -11.20
CA ARG A 778 28.01 5.17 -10.10
C ARG A 778 26.71 5.86 -9.72
N LEU A 779 26.28 5.67 -8.48
CA LEU A 779 25.09 6.30 -7.94
C LEU A 779 25.45 7.68 -7.38
N PHE A 780 24.69 8.72 -7.76
CA PHE A 780 24.89 10.12 -7.35
C PHE A 780 26.32 10.64 -7.55
N GLY A 781 27.02 10.16 -8.58
CA GLY A 781 28.39 10.56 -8.88
C GLY A 781 29.42 10.19 -7.80
N LYS A 782 29.07 9.38 -6.80
CA LYS A 782 29.93 9.01 -5.65
C LYS A 782 30.10 7.51 -5.52
N GLU A 783 29.02 6.79 -5.22
CA GLU A 783 29.05 5.39 -4.84
C GLU A 783 29.13 4.48 -6.06
N THR A 784 30.22 3.73 -6.18
CA THR A 784 30.39 2.78 -7.29
C THR A 784 29.78 1.43 -6.94
N PHE A 785 29.04 0.85 -7.86
CA PHE A 785 28.52 -0.51 -7.75
C PHE A 785 28.87 -1.33 -8.99
N THR A 786 29.00 -2.64 -8.82
CA THR A 786 29.33 -3.58 -9.90
C THR A 786 28.15 -4.39 -10.40
N ASP A 787 27.10 -4.51 -9.58
CA ASP A 787 25.89 -5.28 -9.84
C ASP A 787 24.69 -4.70 -9.05
N ILE A 788 23.54 -5.38 -9.14
CA ILE A 788 22.31 -4.96 -8.48
C ILE A 788 22.38 -5.03 -6.94
N GLU A 789 23.16 -5.95 -6.36
CA GLU A 789 23.30 -6.06 -4.92
C GLU A 789 24.16 -4.89 -4.40
N GLY A 790 25.25 -4.56 -5.09
CA GLY A 790 26.03 -3.35 -4.81
C GLY A 790 25.25 -2.05 -5.04
N PHE A 791 24.34 -2.02 -6.01
CA PHE A 791 23.43 -0.88 -6.18
C PHE A 791 22.49 -0.72 -4.98
N LYS A 792 21.93 -1.82 -4.47
CA LYS A 792 21.10 -1.81 -3.25
C LYS A 792 21.90 -1.36 -2.05
N ASP A 793 23.14 -1.83 -1.90
CA ASP A 793 24.04 -1.39 -0.83
C ASP A 793 24.28 0.12 -0.89
N ALA A 794 24.53 0.67 -2.09
CA ALA A 794 24.70 2.12 -2.27
C ALA A 794 23.44 2.92 -1.87
N VAL A 795 22.23 2.38 -2.05
CA VAL A 795 21.00 3.04 -1.58
C VAL A 795 20.83 2.89 -0.06
N LEU A 796 21.14 1.71 0.49
CA LEU A 796 21.02 1.41 1.93
C LEU A 796 22.03 2.19 2.78
N ASP A 797 23.21 2.47 2.25
CA ASP A 797 24.23 3.29 2.90
C ASP A 797 23.83 4.79 2.95
N HIS A 798 22.88 5.19 2.10
CA HIS A 798 22.35 6.56 2.01
C HIS A 798 20.82 6.60 2.16
N PRO A 799 20.26 6.12 3.29
CA PRO A 799 18.82 5.90 3.43
C PRO A 799 18.01 7.20 3.35
N GLY A 800 18.61 8.34 3.72
CA GLY A 800 17.98 9.66 3.61
C GLY A 800 17.49 9.98 2.20
N ILE A 801 18.18 9.49 1.15
CA ILE A 801 17.80 9.72 -0.24
C ILE A 801 16.49 9.01 -0.59
N PHE A 802 16.33 7.77 -0.12
CA PHE A 802 15.08 7.04 -0.27
C PHE A 802 13.97 7.59 0.64
N MET A 803 14.28 7.94 1.89
CA MET A 803 13.29 8.48 2.83
C MET A 803 12.74 9.83 2.38
N ARG A 804 13.57 10.69 1.78
CA ARG A 804 13.12 11.95 1.16
C ARG A 804 12.17 11.75 -0.01
N ALA A 805 12.13 10.57 -0.62
CA ALA A 805 11.16 10.31 -1.67
C ALA A 805 9.71 10.36 -1.16
N PHE A 806 9.55 10.21 0.15
CA PHE A 806 8.27 10.32 0.82
C PHE A 806 8.01 11.72 1.39
N SER A 807 9.03 12.57 1.61
CA SER A 807 8.80 13.98 1.98
C SER A 807 8.41 14.83 0.77
#